data_AF-A0AA37Q382-F1
#
_entry.id   AF-A0AA37Q382-F1
#
_cell.length_a   1.000
_cell.length_b   1.000
_cell.length_c   1.000
_cell.angle_alpha   90.00
_cell.angle_beta   90.00
_cell.angle_gamma   90.00
#
_symmetry.space_group_name_H-M   'P 1'
#
loop_
_entity.id
_entity.type
_entity.pdbx_description
1 polymer ?
#
loop_
_entity_poly.entity_id
_entity_poly.type
_entity_poly.pdbx_seq_one_letter_code
_entity_poly.pdbx_strand_id
1 'polypeptide(L)'
;MPRFARPARPLVPAALAVLLTALPAVPLPAVAQPPAPTRPAAGRGQLAVTPATPGSPADTALVQGLRWRNIGPFRGGRATAVAGHPAQPLTFYMGATGGGVWKTEDAGGSWRNVTDGHFAMGSVGSIAVAPSDPNVLYVGMGEAPVRGMSSSYGDGVYRSTDAGRTWTHLGLERTRTISQVIVHPRDENTVWVAAQGSRWGGTPDRGIYKSTDGGKTWRHVLAGPNATSGASDLSMDANNPRILFAAFWDHQRQPWYVRSGGPGSSLWRSADGGETWTRLSGNGLPSEMGKTAVAVSPANSERVWALIEGTADSGGLYRSDDAGKNWRLINGDRVLRARAWYYIHLFADPKNQETVYVMNAPFLKSTDGGRTFATIPTPHGDNHHLWINPQNPDVMINANDGGANVSLNGGRAWSTQENQPTAQFYRATLDERFPFWIYGGQQDNTSVAVMSRTTDVGVTEKDWFVTGGCESAFPGVDAKNPKIVYGGCYQGLIDAFDLETRSERGVMAYASLGLAMPSDQQKYRFNWSAPILVSRHDPKVIYHGGNVLLKTTDGGNAWTAISPDLTRNDRKKVGAGGGPYTNEGAGGEVYGTIFYVAESAQEPNVLWVTTDDGLVQVTRDGGASWQNVTPAGLGEGLANALDLSEHAKGTAYLAFTKYKFDDNRPYVLKTSDYGKTWSRIDAGLPELPVRVVREDPARAGLLYVGNESGVWMSHDDGRRWAPLQRNLPRVPVTDLRISTLGDLVAATEGRAYWILDDLSPLRQRADALRDASRPLLFAPRPAYRYAVDGGAPVPAGAARGQNAPGGATIDFVLAAKPDSARPVRVEIVGEGGTVLRRFPTPRDRMATGGPPGAAPGFAPVAGHNRLVWNLRTEGHRVIPGLVYDGPTTGWVVPPGSYTVRLLVGSDTLARPLEVRDDPRDASAGTVAERTAGHARRAEMNRAMAARVDEITSAVLQLRDVRDQVTKLAERAKAEDTTSAAARTALAALATRAADVAKRTSELEATLVQLKRRTQQDVVNFPPALLDHYLFVARTADATDPPMTRGLTDRAADLDVEWRTRREAIDALLARDVAELNRLAREGGVRAVVTPAPRPTTVM
;
A
#
# COMPACT_ATOMS: atom_id res chain seq x y z
N MET A 1 37.75 -43.81 35.70
CA MET A 1 38.19 -44.46 36.96
C MET A 1 37.02 -44.41 37.96
N PRO A 2 36.84 -45.41 38.86
CA PRO A 2 35.91 -46.49 38.50
C PRO A 2 34.89 -46.98 39.56
N ARG A 3 33.81 -47.63 39.07
CA ARG A 3 32.97 -48.71 39.71
C ARG A 3 32.14 -48.30 40.95
N PHE A 4 31.04 -48.96 41.35
CA PHE A 4 30.49 -50.33 41.20
C PHE A 4 28.92 -50.26 41.07
N ALA A 5 28.09 -51.31 40.89
CA ALA A 5 28.13 -52.56 40.12
C ALA A 5 26.67 -53.12 39.98
N ARG A 6 26.43 -54.01 39.00
CA ARG A 6 25.16 -54.77 38.73
C ARG A 6 25.04 -56.01 39.65
N PRO A 7 23.99 -56.89 39.66
CA PRO A 7 22.97 -57.27 38.62
C PRO A 7 21.53 -57.52 39.19
N ALA A 8 20.54 -58.20 38.59
CA ALA A 8 19.91 -58.28 37.25
C ALA A 8 18.50 -58.95 37.41
N ARG A 9 17.63 -58.71 36.40
CA ARG A 9 16.43 -59.44 35.87
C ARG A 9 16.22 -60.93 36.28
N PRO A 10 15.00 -61.56 36.14
CA PRO A 10 14.08 -61.39 34.97
C PRO A 10 12.53 -61.67 35.08
N LEU A 11 11.83 -61.36 33.97
CA LEU A 11 10.68 -62.06 33.31
C LEU A 11 9.20 -62.01 33.79
N VAL A 12 8.30 -62.28 32.82
CA VAL A 12 6.88 -61.87 32.58
C VAL A 12 6.30 -62.86 31.53
N PRO A 13 5.03 -63.42 31.54
CA PRO A 13 3.74 -62.69 31.35
C PRO A 13 2.42 -63.34 31.92
N ALA A 14 1.24 -62.81 31.49
CA ALA A 14 -0.07 -63.49 31.23
C ALA A 14 -1.07 -63.81 32.39
N ALA A 15 -2.41 -63.91 32.20
CA ALA A 15 -3.36 -63.35 31.19
C ALA A 15 -4.87 -63.61 31.55
N LEU A 16 -5.77 -62.69 31.14
CA LEU A 16 -7.20 -62.78 30.70
C LEU A 16 -8.38 -63.53 31.44
N ALA A 17 -9.61 -63.06 31.10
CA ALA A 17 -10.98 -63.61 31.25
C ALA A 17 -11.66 -63.54 32.66
N VAL A 18 -12.85 -62.94 32.93
CA VAL A 18 -14.20 -62.80 32.28
C VAL A 18 -15.20 -63.92 32.63
N LEU A 19 -16.27 -63.62 33.40
CA LEU A 19 -17.70 -63.81 33.01
C LEU A 19 -18.75 -63.22 34.01
N LEU A 20 -20.03 -63.16 33.59
CA LEU A 20 -21.20 -62.53 34.24
C LEU A 20 -22.08 -63.51 35.08
N THR A 21 -22.89 -62.98 36.01
CA THR A 21 -24.39 -63.07 36.14
C THR A 21 -24.86 -62.63 37.56
N ALA A 22 -25.66 -61.57 37.75
CA ALA A 22 -27.15 -61.47 37.74
C ALA A 22 -27.83 -62.24 38.91
N LEU A 23 -28.42 -61.65 39.98
CA LEU A 23 -29.70 -60.89 40.15
C LEU A 23 -29.88 -60.58 41.68
N PRO A 24 -30.98 -59.94 42.20
CA PRO A 24 -31.79 -58.79 41.76
C PRO A 24 -31.78 -57.65 42.83
N ALA A 25 -32.67 -56.63 42.70
CA ALA A 25 -32.69 -55.42 43.56
C ALA A 25 -33.98 -55.23 44.39
N VAL A 26 -33.84 -54.63 45.58
CA VAL A 26 -34.87 -53.85 46.32
C VAL A 26 -34.13 -52.67 47.02
N PRO A 27 -34.66 -51.43 47.09
CA PRO A 27 -33.87 -50.22 47.36
C PRO A 27 -33.98 -49.68 48.79
N LEU A 28 -33.06 -48.76 49.19
CA LEU A 28 -33.18 -47.65 50.16
C LEU A 28 -31.79 -46.97 50.37
N PRO A 29 -31.67 -45.84 51.10
CA PRO A 29 -31.80 -44.46 50.63
C PRO A 29 -30.45 -43.74 50.42
N ALA A 30 -30.46 -42.54 49.84
CA ALA A 30 -29.26 -41.74 49.62
C ALA A 30 -28.77 -41.01 50.89
N VAL A 31 -27.46 -41.06 51.16
CA VAL A 31 -26.77 -40.26 52.20
C VAL A 31 -25.52 -39.61 51.58
N ALA A 32 -25.27 -38.35 51.91
CA ALA A 32 -24.25 -37.50 51.28
C ALA A 32 -22.81 -37.84 51.72
N GLN A 33 -21.85 -37.62 50.82
CA GLN A 33 -20.41 -37.74 51.09
C GLN A 33 -19.80 -36.44 51.68
N PRO A 34 -18.69 -36.55 52.44
CA PRO A 34 -18.04 -35.41 53.12
C PRO A 34 -17.24 -34.51 52.16
N PRO A 35 -16.96 -33.25 52.55
CA PRO A 35 -16.28 -32.28 51.69
C PRO A 35 -14.77 -32.53 51.56
N ALA A 36 -14.27 -32.40 50.33
CA ALA A 36 -12.84 -32.46 50.00
C ALA A 36 -12.08 -31.19 50.45
N PRO A 37 -10.76 -31.27 50.72
CA PRO A 37 -9.99 -30.14 51.26
C PRO A 37 -9.90 -28.96 50.29
N THR A 38 -10.26 -27.78 50.79
CA THR A 38 -10.25 -26.52 50.03
C THR A 38 -8.83 -26.03 49.74
N ARG A 39 -8.39 -26.17 48.49
CA ARG A 39 -7.33 -25.29 47.93
C ARG A 39 -7.87 -23.85 47.88
N PRO A 40 -7.09 -22.82 48.24
CA PRO A 40 -7.52 -21.44 48.07
C PRO A 40 -7.68 -21.13 46.58
N ALA A 41 -8.87 -20.69 46.19
CA ALA A 41 -9.15 -20.26 44.83
C ALA A 41 -8.46 -18.91 44.57
N ALA A 42 -7.30 -18.95 43.89
CA ALA A 42 -6.74 -17.76 43.27
C ALA A 42 -7.68 -17.33 42.13
N GLY A 43 -8.52 -16.33 42.40
CA GLY A 43 -9.46 -15.78 41.43
C GLY A 43 -8.71 -15.25 40.20
N ARG A 44 -8.79 -15.96 39.08
CA ARG A 44 -8.31 -15.47 37.78
C ARG A 44 -9.30 -14.42 37.28
N GLY A 45 -9.09 -13.16 37.65
CA GLY A 45 -9.77 -12.04 37.04
C GLY A 45 -9.51 -12.03 35.53
N GLN A 46 -10.52 -12.40 34.74
CA GLN A 46 -10.49 -12.20 33.30
C GLN A 46 -10.66 -10.70 33.04
N LEU A 47 -9.84 -10.12 32.16
CA LEU A 47 -10.01 -8.74 31.71
C LEU A 47 -11.40 -8.59 31.09
N ALA A 48 -12.19 -7.65 31.63
CA ALA A 48 -13.51 -7.35 31.09
C ALA A 48 -13.37 -6.88 29.64
N VAL A 49 -14.07 -7.58 28.74
CA VAL A 49 -14.27 -7.13 27.36
C VAL A 49 -15.48 -6.22 27.36
N THR A 50 -15.30 -4.98 26.90
CA THR A 50 -16.40 -4.04 26.74
C THR A 50 -17.43 -4.64 25.76
N PRO A 51 -18.71 -4.79 26.11
CA PRO A 51 -19.69 -5.44 25.23
C PRO A 51 -19.80 -4.76 23.86
N ALA A 52 -19.74 -5.55 22.80
CA ALA A 52 -19.80 -5.04 21.43
C ALA A 52 -21.17 -4.43 21.10
N THR A 53 -21.17 -3.26 20.46
CA THR A 53 -22.27 -2.85 19.58
C THR A 53 -21.76 -2.93 18.14
N PRO A 54 -22.41 -3.67 17.22
CA PRO A 54 -21.92 -3.82 15.85
C PRO A 54 -21.74 -2.48 15.12
N GLY A 55 -20.73 -2.42 14.23
CA GLY A 55 -20.55 -1.33 13.29
C GLY A 55 -21.81 -1.11 12.45
N SER A 56 -22.39 0.09 12.47
CA SER A 56 -23.61 0.37 11.70
C SER A 56 -23.30 0.62 10.23
N PRO A 57 -24.26 0.35 9.32
CA PRO A 57 -24.13 0.69 7.90
C PRO A 57 -23.75 2.17 7.64
N ALA A 58 -24.19 3.10 8.50
CA ALA A 58 -23.85 4.52 8.38
C ALA A 58 -22.33 4.78 8.42
N ASP A 59 -21.59 4.03 9.24
CA ASP A 59 -20.13 4.17 9.38
C ASP A 59 -19.42 3.81 8.08
N THR A 60 -19.91 2.78 7.38
CA THR A 60 -19.32 2.30 6.12
C THR A 60 -19.66 3.22 4.96
N ALA A 61 -20.86 3.81 4.96
CA ALA A 61 -21.29 4.82 4.00
C ALA A 61 -20.51 6.13 4.13
N LEU A 62 -20.16 6.53 5.37
CA LEU A 62 -19.41 7.77 5.66
C LEU A 62 -17.96 7.78 5.17
N VAL A 63 -17.38 6.63 4.87
CA VAL A 63 -16.01 6.57 4.34
C VAL A 63 -15.95 6.12 2.88
N GLN A 64 -17.09 5.86 2.24
CA GLN A 64 -17.16 5.28 0.89
C GLN A 64 -16.38 6.06 -0.20
N GLY A 65 -16.35 7.39 -0.13
CA GLY A 65 -15.59 8.23 -1.07
C GLY A 65 -14.11 8.44 -0.70
N LEU A 66 -13.65 7.97 0.47
CA LEU A 66 -12.25 8.05 0.87
C LEU A 66 -11.39 7.04 0.10
N ARG A 67 -10.16 7.43 -0.22
CA ARG A 67 -9.19 6.60 -0.92
C ARG A 67 -7.79 6.75 -0.32
N TRP A 68 -7.11 5.61 -0.19
CA TRP A 68 -5.68 5.54 0.09
C TRP A 68 -4.89 5.69 -1.21
N ARG A 69 -3.70 6.29 -1.14
CA ARG A 69 -2.74 6.34 -2.25
C ARG A 69 -1.42 5.70 -1.86
N ASN A 70 -0.86 4.88 -2.74
CA ASN A 70 0.49 4.33 -2.59
C ASN A 70 1.50 5.41 -2.96
N ILE A 71 2.50 5.65 -2.11
CA ILE A 71 3.57 6.63 -2.35
C ILE A 71 4.93 6.01 -2.64
N GLY A 72 5.07 4.68 -2.49
CA GLY A 72 6.34 3.98 -2.64
C GLY A 72 7.14 3.86 -1.33
N PRO A 73 8.46 3.59 -1.41
CA PRO A 73 9.25 3.51 -2.63
C PRO A 73 8.80 2.35 -3.53
N PHE A 74 9.09 2.44 -4.83
CA PHE A 74 8.83 1.36 -5.80
C PHE A 74 10.01 0.37 -5.87
N ARG A 75 10.65 0.15 -4.72
CA ARG A 75 11.76 -0.76 -4.52
C ARG A 75 11.25 -2.09 -3.98
N GLY A 76 11.64 -3.18 -4.63
CA GLY A 76 11.17 -4.51 -4.26
C GLY A 76 11.52 -4.92 -2.83
N GLY A 77 10.61 -5.65 -2.21
CA GLY A 77 10.81 -6.41 -0.97
C GLY A 77 10.50 -7.89 -1.20
N ARG A 78 10.72 -8.72 -0.18
CA ARG A 78 10.88 -10.18 -0.31
C ARG A 78 9.81 -10.88 -1.14
N ALA A 79 10.29 -11.68 -2.09
CA ALA A 79 9.51 -12.66 -2.83
C ALA A 79 10.02 -14.08 -2.53
N THR A 80 9.09 -15.01 -2.30
CA THR A 80 9.42 -16.43 -2.00
C THR A 80 8.88 -17.40 -3.04
N ALA A 81 8.06 -16.92 -3.98
CA ALA A 81 7.54 -17.73 -5.08
C ALA A 81 7.66 -17.01 -6.42
N VAL A 82 8.07 -17.73 -7.46
CA VAL A 82 8.01 -17.25 -8.85
C VAL A 82 7.56 -18.38 -9.77
N ALA A 83 6.91 -18.02 -10.88
CA ALA A 83 6.51 -18.98 -11.90
C ALA A 83 6.49 -18.33 -13.29
N GLY A 84 6.64 -19.16 -14.32
CA GLY A 84 6.45 -18.79 -15.73
C GLY A 84 5.81 -19.94 -16.49
N HIS A 85 5.61 -19.76 -17.80
CA HIS A 85 5.11 -20.83 -18.68
C HIS A 85 5.90 -20.86 -19.99
N PRO A 86 6.34 -22.02 -20.51
CA PRO A 86 7.20 -22.09 -21.69
C PRO A 86 6.59 -21.45 -22.94
N ALA A 87 5.26 -21.56 -23.12
CA ALA A 87 4.54 -20.95 -24.24
C ALA A 87 4.33 -19.42 -24.13
N GLN A 88 4.74 -18.79 -23.02
CA GLN A 88 4.60 -17.34 -22.79
C GLN A 88 5.92 -16.78 -22.23
N PRO A 89 7.01 -16.74 -23.03
CA PRO A 89 8.38 -16.53 -22.55
C PRO A 89 8.68 -15.14 -21.97
N LEU A 90 7.75 -14.18 -22.07
CA LEU A 90 7.84 -12.85 -21.45
C LEU A 90 6.87 -12.69 -20.25
N THR A 91 6.06 -13.70 -19.96
CA THR A 91 5.05 -13.67 -18.89
C THR A 91 5.52 -14.43 -17.66
N PHE A 92 5.57 -13.73 -16.53
CA PHE A 92 6.00 -14.30 -15.26
C PHE A 92 5.14 -13.79 -14.10
N TYR A 93 5.15 -14.57 -13.02
CA TYR A 93 4.45 -14.30 -11.79
C TYR A 93 5.43 -14.26 -10.61
N MET A 94 5.20 -13.35 -9.67
CA MET A 94 5.92 -13.20 -8.41
C MET A 94 4.93 -13.27 -7.24
N GLY A 95 5.25 -14.06 -6.22
CA GLY A 95 4.57 -14.09 -4.93
C GLY A 95 5.38 -13.37 -3.87
N ALA A 96 4.91 -12.19 -3.46
CA ALA A 96 5.54 -11.38 -2.43
C ALA A 96 5.08 -11.79 -1.02
N THR A 97 5.91 -11.55 -0.01
CA THR A 97 5.50 -11.70 1.40
C THR A 97 4.70 -10.47 1.83
N GLY A 98 3.45 -10.69 2.26
CA GLY A 98 2.42 -9.68 2.48
C GLY A 98 1.90 -8.94 1.23
N GLY A 99 2.60 -9.02 0.09
CA GLY A 99 2.33 -8.21 -1.11
C GLY A 99 1.37 -8.79 -2.16
N GLY A 100 0.92 -10.03 -2.03
CA GLY A 100 0.08 -10.75 -3.00
C GLY A 100 0.85 -11.25 -4.23
N VAL A 101 0.12 -11.64 -5.30
CA VAL A 101 0.73 -12.07 -6.56
C VAL A 101 0.80 -10.92 -7.57
N TRP A 102 1.95 -10.77 -8.18
CA TRP A 102 2.26 -9.79 -9.22
C TRP A 102 2.54 -10.49 -10.55
N LYS A 103 2.15 -9.87 -11.66
CA LYS A 103 2.36 -10.36 -13.03
C LYS A 103 3.13 -9.33 -13.85
N THR A 104 4.10 -9.80 -14.63
CA THR A 104 4.73 -9.11 -15.76
C THR A 104 4.35 -9.82 -17.06
N GLU A 105 4.28 -9.07 -18.16
CA GLU A 105 4.11 -9.58 -19.54
C GLU A 105 5.23 -9.05 -20.48
N ASP A 106 6.23 -8.39 -19.91
CA ASP A 106 7.36 -7.72 -20.58
C ASP A 106 8.72 -8.11 -19.96
N ALA A 107 8.81 -9.34 -19.45
CA ALA A 107 10.02 -9.90 -18.81
C ALA A 107 10.60 -9.03 -17.68
N GLY A 108 9.74 -8.49 -16.82
CA GLY A 108 10.11 -7.73 -15.62
C GLY A 108 10.29 -6.23 -15.83
N GLY A 109 9.98 -5.70 -17.01
CA GLY A 109 9.96 -4.26 -17.28
C GLY A 109 8.89 -3.51 -16.48
N SER A 110 7.72 -4.13 -16.29
CA SER A 110 6.62 -3.64 -15.46
C SER A 110 5.90 -4.77 -14.72
N TRP A 111 5.37 -4.45 -13.54
CA TRP A 111 4.67 -5.39 -12.67
C TRP A 111 3.31 -4.83 -12.22
N ARG A 112 2.26 -5.64 -12.33
CA ARG A 112 0.93 -5.32 -11.78
C ARG A 112 0.48 -6.38 -10.78
N ASN A 113 -0.16 -5.97 -9.69
CA ASN A 113 -0.79 -6.94 -8.80
C ASN A 113 -2.03 -7.54 -9.49
N VAL A 114 -2.25 -8.84 -9.30
CA VAL A 114 -3.37 -9.59 -9.90
C VAL A 114 -4.29 -10.23 -8.84
N THR A 115 -4.13 -9.86 -7.57
CA THR A 115 -4.83 -10.45 -6.41
C THR A 115 -5.61 -9.45 -5.56
N ASP A 116 -5.35 -8.15 -5.73
CA ASP A 116 -6.06 -7.07 -5.07
C ASP A 116 -7.58 -7.17 -5.33
N GLY A 117 -8.37 -7.22 -4.26
CA GLY A 117 -9.83 -7.41 -4.34
C GLY A 117 -10.29 -8.88 -4.36
N HIS A 118 -9.39 -9.85 -4.47
CA HIS A 118 -9.71 -11.28 -4.48
C HIS A 118 -9.22 -12.05 -3.24
N PHE A 119 -7.97 -11.84 -2.83
CA PHE A 119 -7.38 -12.57 -1.70
C PHE A 119 -7.76 -11.93 -0.35
N ALA A 120 -7.89 -12.75 0.70
CA ALA A 120 -8.09 -12.27 2.06
C ALA A 120 -6.78 -11.98 2.82
N MET A 121 -5.69 -12.70 2.49
CA MET A 121 -4.34 -12.51 3.04
C MET A 121 -3.30 -12.19 1.95
N GLY A 122 -2.19 -11.56 2.35
CA GLY A 122 -1.17 -11.05 1.42
C GLY A 122 0.09 -11.92 1.22
N SER A 123 0.47 -12.78 2.17
CA SER A 123 1.70 -13.59 2.04
C SER A 123 1.49 -14.80 1.11
N VAL A 124 2.32 -14.88 0.07
CA VAL A 124 2.38 -16.03 -0.85
C VAL A 124 3.56 -16.93 -0.49
N GLY A 125 3.35 -18.25 -0.49
CA GLY A 125 4.39 -19.25 -0.25
C GLY A 125 4.79 -20.05 -1.49
N SER A 126 3.87 -20.31 -2.42
CA SER A 126 4.16 -21.01 -3.68
C SER A 126 3.18 -20.60 -4.79
N ILE A 127 3.64 -20.64 -6.04
CA ILE A 127 2.84 -20.39 -7.25
C ILE A 127 3.16 -21.49 -8.26
N ALA A 128 2.13 -22.09 -8.84
CA ALA A 128 2.26 -23.01 -9.96
C ALA A 128 1.34 -22.57 -11.11
N VAL A 129 1.92 -22.38 -12.31
CA VAL A 129 1.15 -22.33 -13.56
C VAL A 129 1.04 -23.75 -14.09
N ALA A 130 -0.15 -24.19 -14.50
CA ALA A 130 -0.36 -25.54 -15.01
C ALA A 130 0.44 -25.76 -16.31
N PRO A 131 1.25 -26.83 -16.45
CA PRO A 131 1.98 -27.09 -17.69
C PRO A 131 1.09 -27.44 -18.90
N SER A 132 -0.17 -27.82 -18.66
CA SER A 132 -1.16 -28.10 -19.71
C SER A 132 -1.90 -26.84 -20.21
N ASP A 133 -2.04 -25.80 -19.37
CA ASP A 133 -2.75 -24.56 -19.72
C ASP A 133 -2.16 -23.34 -18.99
N PRO A 134 -1.54 -22.35 -19.68
CA PRO A 134 -1.01 -21.14 -19.07
C PRO A 134 -2.07 -20.24 -18.41
N ASN A 135 -3.37 -20.48 -18.65
CA ASN A 135 -4.44 -19.73 -17.99
C ASN A 135 -4.73 -20.25 -16.58
N VAL A 136 -4.33 -21.47 -16.24
CA VAL A 136 -4.63 -22.08 -14.93
C VAL A 136 -3.45 -21.88 -13.98
N LEU A 137 -3.73 -21.23 -12.86
CA LEU A 137 -2.78 -20.99 -11.78
C LEU A 137 -3.30 -21.53 -10.47
N TYR A 138 -2.40 -22.06 -9.65
CA TYR A 138 -2.60 -22.32 -8.23
C TYR A 138 -1.62 -21.48 -7.41
N VAL A 139 -2.10 -20.95 -6.28
CA VAL A 139 -1.30 -20.16 -5.35
C VAL A 139 -1.49 -20.71 -3.95
N GLY A 140 -0.40 -21.14 -3.33
CA GLY A 140 -0.35 -21.56 -1.94
C GLY A 140 0.04 -20.37 -1.05
N MET A 141 -0.76 -20.10 -0.02
CA MET A 141 -0.60 -18.92 0.84
C MET A 141 0.24 -19.21 2.09
N GLY A 142 0.85 -18.16 2.62
CA GLY A 142 1.71 -18.17 3.80
C GLY A 142 3.16 -18.52 3.43
N GLU A 143 4.09 -17.63 3.78
CA GLU A 143 5.49 -17.71 3.33
C GLU A 143 6.26 -18.87 3.97
N ALA A 144 6.91 -19.69 3.16
CA ALA A 144 7.60 -20.90 3.61
C ALA A 144 8.81 -20.64 4.54
N PRO A 145 9.68 -19.62 4.31
CA PRO A 145 10.73 -19.27 5.25
C PRO A 145 10.14 -18.80 6.57
N VAL A 146 10.40 -19.51 7.66
CA VAL A 146 9.70 -19.30 8.94
C VAL A 146 10.18 -18.09 9.76
N ARG A 147 10.43 -16.92 9.13
CA ARG A 147 10.87 -15.69 9.83
C ARG A 147 9.82 -15.26 10.88
N GLY A 148 10.26 -14.47 11.86
CA GLY A 148 9.55 -14.32 13.15
C GLY A 148 9.39 -12.88 13.62
N MET A 149 9.88 -11.94 12.84
CA MET A 149 9.73 -10.50 12.99
C MET A 149 8.64 -10.03 12.04
N SER A 150 8.78 -10.44 10.77
CA SER A 150 8.12 -9.89 9.59
C SER A 150 7.55 -10.96 8.64
N SER A 151 6.93 -12.00 9.21
CA SER A 151 6.21 -12.99 8.41
C SER A 151 4.75 -13.05 8.81
N SER A 152 3.90 -13.12 7.78
CA SER A 152 2.46 -13.33 7.94
C SER A 152 2.05 -14.73 7.47
N TYR A 153 0.89 -15.19 7.91
CA TYR A 153 0.36 -16.50 7.58
C TYR A 153 -0.58 -16.44 6.37
N GLY A 154 -0.79 -17.60 5.76
CA GLY A 154 -1.74 -17.80 4.68
C GLY A 154 -3.08 -18.35 5.14
N ASP A 155 -4.03 -18.21 4.24
CA ASP A 155 -5.42 -18.66 4.32
C ASP A 155 -5.71 -19.83 3.36
N GLY A 156 -4.70 -20.60 2.96
CA GLY A 156 -4.87 -21.83 2.18
C GLY A 156 -4.50 -21.67 0.70
N VAL A 157 -5.35 -22.17 -0.21
CA VAL A 157 -5.06 -22.22 -1.66
C VAL A 157 -6.05 -21.37 -2.45
N TYR A 158 -5.56 -20.67 -3.47
CA TYR A 158 -6.37 -20.01 -4.50
C TYR A 158 -6.09 -20.59 -5.89
N ARG A 159 -7.09 -20.56 -6.77
CA ARG A 159 -6.97 -20.94 -8.19
C ARG A 159 -7.53 -19.86 -9.12
N SER A 160 -6.85 -19.65 -10.24
CA SER A 160 -7.34 -18.87 -11.39
C SER A 160 -7.45 -19.78 -12.62
N THR A 161 -8.33 -19.45 -13.56
CA THR A 161 -8.48 -20.11 -14.87
C THR A 161 -8.44 -19.12 -16.03
N ASP A 162 -8.01 -17.88 -15.78
CA ASP A 162 -8.00 -16.78 -16.75
C ASP A 162 -6.70 -15.97 -16.68
N ALA A 163 -5.59 -16.64 -16.35
CA ALA A 163 -4.24 -16.09 -16.19
C ALA A 163 -4.10 -15.06 -15.04
N GLY A 164 -4.94 -15.17 -14.02
CA GLY A 164 -4.93 -14.34 -12.80
C GLY A 164 -5.89 -13.15 -12.81
N ARG A 165 -6.85 -13.06 -13.73
CA ARG A 165 -7.83 -11.95 -13.75
C ARG A 165 -8.94 -12.16 -12.72
N THR A 166 -9.30 -13.41 -12.42
CA THR A 166 -10.22 -13.80 -11.36
C THR A 166 -9.67 -15.01 -10.59
N TRP A 167 -10.14 -15.16 -9.34
CA TRP A 167 -9.67 -16.18 -8.42
C TRP A 167 -10.81 -16.83 -7.64
N THR A 168 -10.67 -18.13 -7.36
CA THR A 168 -11.52 -18.92 -6.47
C THR A 168 -10.67 -19.39 -5.30
N HIS A 169 -11.16 -19.25 -4.07
CA HIS A 169 -10.55 -19.81 -2.87
C HIS A 169 -10.94 -21.29 -2.72
N LEU A 170 -9.98 -22.12 -2.32
CA LEU A 170 -10.06 -23.60 -2.34
C LEU A 170 -9.88 -24.24 -0.95
N GLY A 171 -10.02 -23.45 0.13
CA GLY A 171 -9.82 -23.91 1.50
C GLY A 171 -8.35 -24.19 1.85
N LEU A 172 -8.13 -25.05 2.86
CA LEU A 172 -6.84 -25.33 3.52
C LEU A 172 -6.31 -24.18 4.40
N GLU A 173 -7.20 -23.32 4.91
CA GLU A 173 -6.93 -22.18 5.80
C GLU A 173 -6.13 -22.57 7.05
N ARG A 174 -6.42 -23.78 7.56
CA ARG A 174 -5.78 -24.32 8.77
C ARG A 174 -4.31 -24.71 8.55
N THR A 175 -3.85 -24.85 7.31
CA THR A 175 -2.45 -25.18 7.02
C THR A 175 -1.50 -24.02 7.33
N ARG A 176 -1.96 -22.75 7.29
CA ARG A 176 -1.24 -21.50 7.60
C ARG A 176 0.01 -21.17 6.77
N THR A 177 0.73 -22.16 6.28
CA THR A 177 1.95 -22.02 5.47
C THR A 177 1.98 -23.16 4.45
N ILE A 178 2.01 -22.83 3.17
CA ILE A 178 2.18 -23.78 2.07
C ILE A 178 3.56 -23.56 1.46
N SER A 179 4.40 -24.59 1.51
CA SER A 179 5.77 -24.55 1.01
C SER A 179 5.86 -24.79 -0.48
N GLN A 180 4.97 -25.64 -1.03
CA GLN A 180 4.98 -25.98 -2.44
C GLN A 180 3.59 -26.36 -2.95
N VAL A 181 3.29 -25.97 -4.19
CA VAL A 181 2.17 -26.47 -4.99
C VAL A 181 2.73 -27.02 -6.29
N ILE A 182 2.32 -28.24 -6.69
CA ILE A 182 2.68 -28.82 -7.99
C ILE A 182 1.42 -29.30 -8.72
N VAL A 183 1.40 -29.11 -10.04
CA VAL A 183 0.27 -29.46 -10.92
C VAL A 183 0.71 -30.55 -11.89
N HIS A 184 -0.13 -31.56 -12.12
CA HIS A 184 0.17 -32.66 -13.02
C HIS A 184 0.40 -32.14 -14.46
N PRO A 185 1.44 -32.60 -15.18
CA PRO A 185 1.89 -31.95 -16.42
C PRO A 185 0.95 -32.12 -17.63
N ARG A 186 -0.13 -32.90 -17.50
CA ARG A 186 -1.13 -33.17 -18.54
C ARG A 186 -2.58 -33.11 -18.03
N ASP A 187 -2.79 -32.66 -16.80
CA ASP A 187 -4.13 -32.49 -16.20
C ASP A 187 -4.06 -31.42 -15.11
N GLU A 188 -4.54 -30.23 -15.43
CA GLU A 188 -4.59 -29.09 -14.52
C GLU A 188 -5.56 -29.25 -13.34
N ASN A 189 -6.31 -30.35 -13.27
CA ASN A 189 -7.23 -30.66 -12.17
C ASN A 189 -6.60 -31.57 -11.11
N THR A 190 -5.49 -32.24 -11.43
CA THR A 190 -4.69 -33.02 -10.47
C THR A 190 -3.55 -32.15 -9.92
N VAL A 191 -3.62 -31.86 -8.62
CA VAL A 191 -2.73 -30.93 -7.93
C VAL A 191 -2.36 -31.48 -6.55
N TRP A 192 -1.11 -31.28 -6.13
CA TRP A 192 -0.63 -31.60 -4.80
C TRP A 192 -0.11 -30.36 -4.08
N VAL A 193 -0.29 -30.34 -2.76
CA VAL A 193 0.09 -29.24 -1.87
C VAL A 193 0.94 -29.77 -0.73
N ALA A 194 2.12 -29.19 -0.53
CA ALA A 194 2.96 -29.38 0.64
C ALA A 194 2.57 -28.34 1.72
N ALA A 195 1.82 -28.80 2.72
CA ALA A 195 1.44 -28.00 3.87
C ALA A 195 2.52 -28.07 4.95
N GLN A 196 3.23 -26.95 5.15
CA GLN A 196 4.27 -26.85 6.16
C GLN A 196 3.68 -26.66 7.57
N GLY A 197 2.55 -25.96 7.72
CA GLY A 197 1.86 -25.76 9.01
C GLY A 197 2.04 -24.39 9.66
N SER A 198 1.44 -24.20 10.84
CA SER A 198 1.82 -23.10 11.74
C SER A 198 3.28 -23.23 12.15
N ARG A 199 4.03 -22.13 12.16
CA ARG A 199 5.42 -22.12 12.66
C ARG A 199 5.51 -22.12 14.18
N TRP A 200 4.44 -21.75 14.88
CA TRP A 200 4.42 -21.54 16.35
C TRP A 200 4.02 -22.80 17.12
N GLY A 201 2.99 -23.50 16.64
CA GLY A 201 2.36 -24.66 17.30
C GLY A 201 2.38 -25.93 16.45
N GLY A 202 2.35 -27.09 17.12
CA GLY A 202 2.11 -28.37 16.44
C GLY A 202 0.64 -28.46 15.98
N THR A 203 0.40 -28.92 14.75
CA THR A 203 -0.96 -29.00 14.16
C THR A 203 -1.13 -30.30 13.37
N PRO A 204 -2.35 -30.89 13.33
CA PRO A 204 -2.64 -32.08 12.52
C PRO A 204 -2.78 -31.74 11.02
N ASP A 205 -2.92 -30.46 10.68
CA ASP A 205 -3.14 -29.94 9.34
C ASP A 205 -1.87 -29.98 8.45
N ARG A 206 -0.73 -30.47 8.96
CA ARG A 206 0.55 -30.60 8.25
C ARG A 206 0.65 -31.89 7.42
N GLY A 207 1.12 -31.77 6.18
CA GLY A 207 1.36 -32.93 5.33
C GLY A 207 1.29 -32.65 3.82
N ILE A 208 1.11 -33.71 3.04
CA ILE A 208 0.81 -33.63 1.60
C ILE A 208 -0.68 -33.80 1.38
N TYR A 209 -1.30 -32.83 0.70
CA TYR A 209 -2.67 -32.90 0.23
C TYR A 209 -2.69 -33.16 -1.28
N LYS A 210 -3.69 -33.90 -1.75
CA LYS A 210 -3.95 -34.16 -3.17
C LYS A 210 -5.38 -33.80 -3.53
N SER A 211 -5.57 -33.18 -4.68
CA SER A 211 -6.86 -33.05 -5.35
C SER A 211 -6.78 -33.63 -6.77
N THR A 212 -7.92 -34.04 -7.30
CA THR A 212 -8.12 -34.54 -8.68
C THR A 212 -9.38 -33.92 -9.31
N ASP A 213 -9.90 -32.83 -8.75
CA ASP A 213 -11.12 -32.13 -9.20
C ASP A 213 -10.92 -30.61 -9.36
N GLY A 214 -9.65 -30.20 -9.42
CA GLY A 214 -9.24 -28.81 -9.51
C GLY A 214 -9.07 -28.11 -8.15
N GLY A 215 -9.10 -28.85 -7.04
CA GLY A 215 -8.98 -28.32 -5.67
C GLY A 215 -10.32 -28.02 -5.01
N LYS A 216 -11.43 -28.54 -5.53
CA LYS A 216 -12.76 -28.45 -4.89
C LYS A 216 -12.83 -29.37 -3.68
N THR A 217 -12.15 -30.51 -3.74
CA THR A 217 -11.94 -31.41 -2.59
C THR A 217 -10.46 -31.76 -2.45
N TRP A 218 -10.04 -32.00 -1.20
CA TRP A 218 -8.66 -32.34 -0.84
C TRP A 218 -8.63 -33.61 -0.01
N ARG A 219 -7.75 -34.55 -0.36
CA ARG A 219 -7.39 -35.70 0.48
C ARG A 219 -6.05 -35.44 1.15
N HIS A 220 -5.96 -35.65 2.46
CA HIS A 220 -4.69 -35.63 3.20
C HIS A 220 -4.00 -36.99 2.99
N VAL A 221 -3.03 -37.05 2.06
CA VAL A 221 -2.45 -38.32 1.57
C VAL A 221 -1.15 -38.73 2.26
N LEU A 222 -0.47 -37.80 2.92
CA LEU A 222 0.68 -38.11 3.79
C LEU A 222 0.75 -37.11 4.94
N ALA A 223 0.43 -37.56 6.15
CA ALA A 223 0.53 -36.75 7.36
C ALA A 223 1.98 -36.59 7.84
N GLY A 224 2.24 -35.51 8.57
CA GLY A 224 3.51 -35.31 9.28
C GLY A 224 3.84 -36.44 10.26
N PRO A 225 5.10 -36.96 10.30
CA PRO A 225 5.52 -37.99 11.25
C PRO A 225 5.32 -37.64 12.73
N ASN A 226 5.21 -36.34 13.05
CA ASN A 226 4.71 -35.83 14.32
C ASN A 226 4.03 -34.46 14.10
N ALA A 227 3.38 -33.92 15.14
CA ALA A 227 2.60 -32.67 15.04
C ALA A 227 3.41 -31.41 14.65
N THR A 228 4.75 -31.44 14.75
CA THR A 228 5.65 -30.33 14.34
C THR A 228 6.35 -30.60 13.02
N SER A 229 6.09 -31.74 12.37
CA SER A 229 6.67 -32.10 11.07
C SER A 229 5.82 -31.59 9.92
N GLY A 230 6.28 -30.52 9.27
CA GLY A 230 5.66 -29.95 8.07
C GLY A 230 6.27 -30.50 6.79
N ALA A 231 5.51 -30.60 5.70
CA ALA A 231 6.11 -30.80 4.39
C ALA A 231 6.85 -29.51 3.99
N SER A 232 8.17 -29.56 3.86
CA SER A 232 9.02 -28.41 3.52
C SER A 232 9.32 -28.31 2.03
N ASP A 233 9.23 -29.42 1.29
CA ASP A 233 9.44 -29.48 -0.16
C ASP A 233 8.72 -30.68 -0.78
N LEU A 234 8.39 -30.59 -2.07
CA LEU A 234 7.69 -31.61 -2.86
C LEU A 234 8.15 -31.54 -4.32
N SER A 235 8.76 -32.62 -4.79
CA SER A 235 9.30 -32.75 -6.15
C SER A 235 8.62 -33.88 -6.91
N MET A 236 8.46 -33.71 -8.22
CA MET A 236 7.80 -34.65 -9.13
C MET A 236 8.73 -34.97 -10.30
N ASP A 237 8.77 -36.24 -10.69
CA ASP A 237 9.39 -36.66 -11.94
C ASP A 237 8.55 -36.15 -13.13
N ALA A 238 9.11 -35.20 -13.88
CA ALA A 238 8.45 -34.59 -15.04
C ALA A 238 8.13 -35.60 -16.17
N ASN A 239 8.87 -36.72 -16.25
CA ASN A 239 8.68 -37.75 -17.27
C ASN A 239 7.68 -38.84 -16.82
N ASN A 240 7.49 -39.02 -15.52
CA ASN A 240 6.56 -40.00 -14.95
C ASN A 240 5.94 -39.45 -13.64
N PRO A 241 4.85 -38.66 -13.73
CA PRO A 241 4.27 -37.93 -12.58
C PRO A 241 3.61 -38.83 -11.51
N ARG A 242 3.77 -40.16 -11.62
CA ARG A 242 3.49 -41.10 -10.53
C ARG A 242 4.62 -41.14 -9.49
N ILE A 243 5.84 -40.73 -9.85
CA ILE A 243 6.98 -40.66 -8.94
C ILE A 243 7.02 -39.27 -8.31
N LEU A 244 6.89 -39.24 -6.99
CA LEU A 244 6.95 -38.03 -6.17
C LEU A 244 7.96 -38.24 -5.03
N PHE A 245 8.63 -37.16 -4.63
CA PHE A 245 9.45 -37.11 -3.43
C PHE A 245 8.98 -35.97 -2.53
N ALA A 246 8.77 -36.26 -1.25
CA ALA A 246 8.34 -35.28 -0.26
C ALA A 246 9.36 -35.19 0.87
N ALA A 247 9.77 -33.96 1.21
CA ALA A 247 10.64 -33.68 2.34
C ALA A 247 9.81 -33.12 3.50
N PHE A 248 10.02 -33.69 4.69
CA PHE A 248 9.41 -33.25 5.94
C PHE A 248 10.46 -32.65 6.87
N TRP A 249 10.08 -31.58 7.56
CA TRP A 249 10.90 -30.83 8.48
C TRP A 249 10.20 -30.67 9.82
N ASP A 250 10.75 -31.31 10.85
CA ASP A 250 10.33 -31.13 12.23
C ASP A 250 10.84 -29.79 12.77
N HIS A 251 9.93 -28.84 12.99
CA HIS A 251 10.32 -27.47 13.35
C HIS A 251 9.35 -26.81 14.32
N GLN A 252 9.88 -25.84 15.06
CA GLN A 252 9.08 -24.94 15.88
C GLN A 252 9.81 -23.60 16.06
N ARG A 253 9.07 -22.50 15.92
CA ARG A 253 9.52 -21.16 16.24
C ARG A 253 8.91 -20.72 17.56
N GLN A 254 9.75 -20.26 18.48
CA GLN A 254 9.39 -19.53 19.69
C GLN A 254 9.91 -18.09 19.56
N PRO A 255 9.44 -17.12 20.37
CA PRO A 255 9.98 -15.77 20.34
C PRO A 255 11.50 -15.70 20.59
N TRP A 256 12.05 -16.65 21.37
CA TRP A 256 13.45 -16.72 21.79
C TRP A 256 14.25 -17.90 21.19
N TYR A 257 13.65 -18.74 20.33
CA TYR A 257 14.32 -19.95 19.83
C TYR A 257 13.78 -20.47 18.49
N VAL A 258 14.68 -20.94 17.62
CA VAL A 258 14.40 -21.68 16.39
C VAL A 258 14.80 -23.13 16.57
N ARG A 259 13.81 -24.05 16.63
CA ARG A 259 14.08 -25.49 16.47
C ARG A 259 14.00 -25.84 14.99
N SER A 260 15.13 -26.21 14.40
CA SER A 260 15.25 -26.70 13.01
C SER A 260 15.77 -28.13 12.99
N GLY A 261 14.85 -29.09 12.86
CA GLY A 261 15.17 -30.52 12.85
C GLY A 261 14.73 -31.27 14.11
N GLY A 262 14.66 -32.60 13.95
CA GLY A 262 14.19 -33.53 14.97
C GLY A 262 13.80 -34.89 14.35
N PRO A 263 13.38 -35.87 15.16
CA PRO A 263 13.07 -37.23 14.70
C PRO A 263 11.97 -37.34 13.64
N GLY A 264 11.13 -36.30 13.51
CA GLY A 264 10.08 -36.21 12.50
C GLY A 264 10.54 -35.74 11.11
N SER A 265 11.73 -35.13 11.00
CA SER A 265 12.32 -34.80 9.70
C SER A 265 12.58 -36.08 8.90
N SER A 266 12.28 -36.05 7.60
CA SER A 266 12.32 -37.25 6.76
C SER A 266 12.20 -36.96 5.28
N LEU A 267 12.72 -37.88 4.45
CA LEU A 267 12.48 -37.92 3.02
C LEU A 267 11.56 -39.11 2.68
N TRP A 268 10.61 -38.91 1.77
CA TRP A 268 9.61 -39.91 1.37
C TRP A 268 9.55 -40.01 -0.15
N ARG A 269 9.16 -41.18 -0.65
CA ARG A 269 8.94 -41.45 -2.08
C ARG A 269 7.60 -42.12 -2.32
N SER A 270 6.86 -41.65 -3.32
CA SER A 270 5.69 -42.35 -3.88
C SER A 270 6.01 -42.93 -5.25
N ALA A 271 5.23 -43.94 -5.67
CA ALA A 271 5.32 -44.55 -7.00
C ALA A 271 3.96 -44.62 -7.74
N ASP A 272 2.89 -44.10 -7.13
CA ASP A 272 1.49 -44.19 -7.60
C ASP A 272 0.80 -42.82 -7.72
N GLY A 273 1.57 -41.74 -7.76
CA GLY A 273 1.03 -40.36 -7.79
C GLY A 273 0.59 -39.87 -6.42
N GLY A 274 1.21 -40.37 -5.36
CA GLY A 274 1.02 -39.89 -3.99
C GLY A 274 -0.19 -40.47 -3.27
N GLU A 275 -0.73 -41.62 -3.71
CA GLU A 275 -1.75 -42.34 -2.93
C GLU A 275 -1.08 -43.16 -1.81
N THR A 276 0.11 -43.71 -2.06
CA THR A 276 0.95 -44.36 -1.03
C THR A 276 2.38 -43.82 -1.02
N TRP A 277 3.03 -43.91 0.14
CA TRP A 277 4.33 -43.29 0.40
C TRP A 277 5.23 -44.19 1.24
N THR A 278 6.50 -44.29 0.85
CA THR A 278 7.55 -45.03 1.56
C THR A 278 8.56 -44.04 2.14
N ARG A 279 8.83 -44.12 3.45
CA ARG A 279 9.92 -43.34 4.08
C ARG A 279 11.26 -43.88 3.59
N LEU A 280 12.15 -42.99 3.16
CA LEU A 280 13.52 -43.31 2.81
C LEU A 280 14.40 -43.20 4.06
N SER A 281 15.22 -44.22 4.33
CA SER A 281 16.15 -44.28 5.44
C SER A 281 17.27 -45.29 5.16
N GLY A 282 18.47 -45.04 5.65
CA GLY A 282 19.64 -45.87 5.31
C GLY A 282 20.12 -45.62 3.88
N ASN A 283 20.79 -46.61 3.28
CA ASN A 283 21.31 -46.58 1.90
C ASN A 283 22.09 -45.29 1.54
N GLY A 284 22.85 -44.76 2.51
CA GLY A 284 23.67 -43.55 2.36
C GLY A 284 23.01 -42.23 2.75
N LEU A 285 21.71 -42.20 3.10
CA LEU A 285 21.10 -41.06 3.78
C LEU A 285 21.51 -41.01 5.27
N PRO A 286 21.60 -39.82 5.88
CA PRO A 286 21.90 -39.68 7.31
C PRO A 286 20.69 -40.12 8.16
N SER A 287 20.97 -40.65 9.35
CA SER A 287 19.93 -41.06 10.32
C SER A 287 19.24 -39.89 11.02
N GLU A 288 19.87 -38.71 10.98
CA GLU A 288 19.40 -37.46 11.54
C GLU A 288 19.41 -36.36 10.47
N MET A 289 18.39 -35.50 10.45
CA MET A 289 18.24 -34.44 9.45
C MET A 289 17.40 -33.26 9.94
N GLY A 290 17.74 -32.06 9.49
CA GLY A 290 17.00 -30.81 9.66
C GLY A 290 16.07 -30.53 8.49
N LYS A 291 15.95 -29.26 8.08
CA LYS A 291 15.21 -28.91 6.85
C LYS A 291 15.87 -29.58 5.64
N THR A 292 15.05 -30.12 4.75
CA THR A 292 15.48 -30.82 3.54
C THR A 292 14.74 -30.29 2.33
N ALA A 293 15.47 -30.06 1.23
CA ALA A 293 14.92 -29.86 -0.12
C ALA A 293 15.26 -31.06 -1.00
N VAL A 294 14.46 -31.32 -2.05
CA VAL A 294 14.62 -32.45 -2.96
C VAL A 294 14.28 -32.05 -4.40
N ALA A 295 15.09 -32.48 -5.37
CA ALA A 295 14.85 -32.24 -6.79
C ALA A 295 15.12 -33.49 -7.63
N VAL A 296 14.11 -33.99 -8.34
CA VAL A 296 14.28 -34.95 -9.44
C VAL A 296 14.73 -34.19 -10.68
N SER A 297 15.69 -34.72 -11.46
CA SER A 297 16.09 -34.10 -12.72
C SER A 297 15.05 -34.36 -13.82
N PRO A 298 14.49 -33.32 -14.47
CA PRO A 298 13.65 -33.53 -15.66
C PRO A 298 14.44 -34.15 -16.83
N ALA A 299 15.76 -33.93 -16.87
CA ALA A 299 16.65 -34.49 -17.89
C ALA A 299 16.99 -35.98 -17.67
N ASN A 300 16.84 -36.50 -16.45
CA ASN A 300 17.02 -37.92 -16.14
C ASN A 300 16.26 -38.31 -14.85
N SER A 301 15.18 -39.07 -14.99
CA SER A 301 14.33 -39.54 -13.88
C SER A 301 15.04 -40.43 -12.85
N GLU A 302 16.20 -41.00 -13.15
CA GLU A 302 17.02 -41.73 -12.17
C GLU A 302 17.86 -40.80 -11.28
N ARG A 303 18.07 -39.55 -11.72
CA ARG A 303 18.84 -38.54 -10.99
C ARG A 303 17.96 -37.79 -10.00
N VAL A 304 18.32 -37.87 -8.72
CA VAL A 304 17.65 -37.11 -7.66
C VAL A 304 18.69 -36.49 -6.73
N TRP A 305 18.54 -35.21 -6.40
CA TRP A 305 19.33 -34.55 -5.37
C TRP A 305 18.49 -34.28 -4.13
N ALA A 306 19.11 -34.33 -2.95
CA ALA A 306 18.52 -33.91 -1.68
C ALA A 306 19.53 -33.05 -0.91
N LEU A 307 19.14 -31.84 -0.55
CA LEU A 307 19.98 -30.90 0.22
C LEU A 307 19.50 -30.91 1.65
N ILE A 308 20.34 -31.40 2.55
CA ILE A 308 19.97 -31.78 3.92
C ILE A 308 20.71 -30.90 4.91
N GLU A 309 19.98 -30.21 5.79
CA GLU A 309 20.54 -29.70 7.04
C GLU A 309 20.91 -30.87 7.97
N GLY A 310 22.07 -30.77 8.62
CA GLY A 310 22.54 -31.77 9.58
C GLY A 310 23.79 -31.27 10.30
N THR A 311 24.49 -32.17 10.97
CA THR A 311 25.80 -31.87 11.59
C THR A 311 26.87 -31.53 10.55
N ALA A 312 28.08 -31.19 10.99
CA ALA A 312 29.22 -30.93 10.10
C ALA A 312 29.44 -32.08 9.09
N ASP A 313 29.39 -33.34 9.58
CA ASP A 313 29.70 -34.54 8.81
C ASP A 313 28.50 -35.15 8.05
N SER A 314 27.27 -34.71 8.34
CA SER A 314 26.03 -35.29 7.80
C SER A 314 25.14 -34.32 7.02
N GLY A 315 25.33 -33.02 7.18
CA GLY A 315 24.64 -32.03 6.36
C GLY A 315 25.35 -31.82 5.02
N GLY A 316 24.60 -31.59 3.94
CA GLY A 316 25.14 -31.32 2.62
C GLY A 316 24.22 -31.73 1.48
N LEU A 317 24.76 -31.71 0.27
CA LEU A 317 24.07 -32.16 -0.93
C LEU A 317 24.31 -33.65 -1.15
N TYR A 318 23.23 -34.42 -1.10
CA TYR A 318 23.17 -35.83 -1.44
C TYR A 318 22.66 -36.01 -2.86
N ARG A 319 23.10 -37.09 -3.51
CA ARG A 319 22.63 -37.50 -4.84
C ARG A 319 22.34 -38.99 -4.90
N SER A 320 21.25 -39.33 -5.57
CA SER A 320 20.92 -40.66 -6.04
C SER A 320 21.01 -40.68 -7.57
N ASP A 321 21.53 -41.79 -8.09
CA ASP A 321 21.66 -42.08 -9.52
C ASP A 321 20.80 -43.30 -9.91
N ASP A 322 19.81 -43.68 -9.07
CA ASP A 322 18.97 -44.87 -9.22
C ASP A 322 17.50 -44.66 -8.76
N ALA A 323 16.98 -43.45 -8.96
CA ALA A 323 15.63 -43.01 -8.62
C ALA A 323 15.30 -43.07 -7.11
N GLY A 324 16.29 -42.76 -6.27
CA GLY A 324 16.17 -42.59 -4.83
C GLY A 324 16.42 -43.83 -3.97
N LYS A 325 16.97 -44.93 -4.53
CA LYS A 325 17.20 -46.19 -3.80
C LYS A 325 18.50 -46.14 -2.99
N ASN A 326 19.56 -45.63 -3.58
CA ASN A 326 20.87 -45.40 -2.96
C ASN A 326 21.28 -43.93 -3.09
N TRP A 327 21.92 -43.41 -2.05
CA TRP A 327 22.32 -42.01 -1.92
C TRP A 327 23.80 -41.90 -1.57
N ARG A 328 24.42 -40.78 -1.95
CA ARG A 328 25.82 -40.45 -1.61
C ARG A 328 25.88 -38.97 -1.28
N LEU A 329 26.56 -38.60 -0.19
CA LEU A 329 26.97 -37.22 0.06
C LEU A 329 27.99 -36.83 -1.02
N ILE A 330 27.66 -35.88 -1.88
CA ILE A 330 28.53 -35.45 -2.99
C ILE A 330 29.23 -34.12 -2.72
N ASN A 331 28.66 -33.27 -1.85
CA ASN A 331 29.26 -32.01 -1.43
C ASN A 331 28.80 -31.65 -0.02
N GLY A 332 29.75 -31.52 0.91
CA GLY A 332 29.53 -31.16 2.32
C GLY A 332 29.77 -29.68 2.65
N ASP A 333 29.96 -28.80 1.67
CA ASP A 333 30.28 -27.38 1.87
C ASP A 333 29.14 -26.64 2.59
N ARG A 334 29.50 -25.92 3.66
CA ARG A 334 28.55 -25.18 4.50
C ARG A 334 27.81 -24.09 3.73
N VAL A 335 28.38 -23.53 2.65
CA VAL A 335 27.74 -22.49 1.83
C VAL A 335 26.39 -22.94 1.26
N LEU A 336 26.22 -24.24 0.99
CA LEU A 336 24.95 -24.80 0.48
C LEU A 336 23.82 -24.78 1.51
N ARG A 337 24.13 -24.66 2.81
CA ARG A 337 23.19 -24.82 3.93
C ARG A 337 23.40 -23.79 5.06
N ALA A 338 23.93 -22.61 4.73
CA ALA A 338 24.42 -21.63 5.71
C ALA A 338 23.39 -21.26 6.79
N ARG A 339 22.13 -21.03 6.41
CA ARG A 339 20.99 -20.68 7.29
C ARG A 339 19.72 -21.48 6.92
N ALA A 340 19.80 -22.80 7.10
CA ALA A 340 18.85 -23.81 6.61
C ALA A 340 17.35 -23.46 6.68
N TRP A 341 16.87 -23.01 7.85
CA TRP A 341 15.45 -22.70 8.05
C TRP A 341 14.95 -21.60 7.10
N TYR A 342 15.80 -20.63 6.78
CA TYR A 342 15.52 -19.51 5.88
C TYR A 342 15.77 -19.92 4.43
N TYR A 343 16.95 -20.45 4.10
CA TYR A 343 17.27 -21.00 2.77
C TYR A 343 17.64 -22.47 2.84
N ILE A 344 16.99 -23.29 2.00
CA ILE A 344 17.48 -24.56 1.41
C ILE A 344 16.41 -24.87 0.35
N HIS A 345 16.73 -24.65 -0.92
CA HIS A 345 15.85 -24.96 -2.06
C HIS A 345 16.70 -25.47 -3.23
N LEU A 346 16.24 -26.52 -3.91
CA LEU A 346 16.93 -27.18 -5.01
C LEU A 346 16.13 -27.08 -6.31
N PHE A 347 16.82 -26.74 -7.39
CA PHE A 347 16.23 -26.73 -8.73
C PHE A 347 17.16 -27.44 -9.70
N ALA A 348 16.68 -28.48 -10.37
CA ALA A 348 17.44 -29.19 -11.41
C ALA A 348 17.26 -28.50 -12.76
N ASP A 349 18.31 -28.49 -13.59
CA ASP A 349 18.19 -28.01 -14.97
C ASP A 349 17.28 -28.96 -15.77
N PRO A 350 16.33 -28.43 -16.56
CA PRO A 350 15.35 -29.26 -17.26
C PRO A 350 15.92 -30.00 -18.49
N LYS A 351 17.15 -29.67 -18.93
CA LYS A 351 17.80 -30.28 -20.10
C LYS A 351 19.17 -30.91 -19.81
N ASN A 352 19.81 -30.60 -18.68
CA ASN A 352 21.13 -31.12 -18.34
C ASN A 352 21.15 -31.84 -16.97
N GLN A 353 21.29 -33.17 -16.99
CA GLN A 353 21.32 -34.01 -15.79
C GLN A 353 22.51 -33.78 -14.82
N GLU A 354 23.54 -33.04 -15.23
CA GLU A 354 24.66 -32.67 -14.35
C GLU A 354 24.53 -31.23 -13.79
N THR A 355 23.49 -30.48 -14.18
CA THR A 355 23.29 -29.10 -13.72
C THR A 355 22.22 -29.02 -12.64
N VAL A 356 22.61 -28.48 -11.48
CA VAL A 356 21.72 -28.28 -10.32
C VAL A 356 22.02 -26.92 -9.67
N TYR A 357 20.95 -26.28 -9.21
CA TYR A 357 20.95 -24.95 -8.65
C TYR A 357 20.50 -25.00 -7.18
N VAL A 358 21.14 -24.19 -6.33
CA VAL A 358 20.82 -24.03 -4.90
C VAL A 358 20.46 -22.57 -4.65
N MET A 359 19.28 -22.34 -4.07
CA MET A 359 18.93 -21.02 -3.54
C MET A 359 19.48 -20.89 -2.11
N ASN A 360 20.30 -19.87 -1.89
CA ASN A 360 20.85 -19.49 -0.59
C ASN A 360 21.06 -17.97 -0.55
N ALA A 361 21.78 -17.46 0.45
CA ALA A 361 22.24 -16.07 0.46
C ALA A 361 22.93 -15.69 -0.88
N PRO A 362 23.89 -16.47 -1.40
CA PRO A 362 24.23 -16.49 -2.83
C PRO A 362 23.30 -17.39 -3.65
N PHE A 363 23.03 -17.02 -4.90
CA PHE A 363 22.48 -17.93 -5.90
C PHE A 363 23.62 -18.81 -6.44
N LEU A 364 23.54 -20.13 -6.25
CA LEU A 364 24.61 -21.07 -6.60
C LEU A 364 24.19 -22.01 -7.74
N LYS A 365 25.12 -22.27 -8.67
CA LYS A 365 24.98 -23.24 -9.78
C LYS A 365 26.13 -24.24 -9.78
N SER A 366 25.82 -25.52 -9.92
CA SER A 366 26.75 -26.59 -10.27
C SER A 366 26.49 -27.06 -11.71
N THR A 367 27.53 -27.56 -12.38
CA THR A 367 27.44 -28.19 -13.72
C THR A 367 28.14 -29.56 -13.80
N ASP A 368 28.59 -30.08 -12.66
CA ASP A 368 29.35 -31.33 -12.52
C ASP A 368 28.61 -32.34 -11.60
N GLY A 369 27.28 -32.30 -11.62
CA GLY A 369 26.41 -33.19 -10.87
C GLY A 369 26.25 -32.82 -9.40
N GLY A 370 26.64 -31.60 -9.00
CA GLY A 370 26.57 -31.07 -7.63
C GLY A 370 27.88 -31.16 -6.84
N ARG A 371 29.03 -31.42 -7.48
CA ARG A 371 30.33 -31.57 -6.77
C ARG A 371 30.95 -30.21 -6.48
N THR A 372 30.93 -29.28 -7.44
CA THR A 372 31.41 -27.90 -7.27
C THR A 372 30.32 -26.90 -7.62
N PHE A 373 30.37 -25.71 -7.03
CA PHE A 373 29.39 -24.64 -7.21
C PHE A 373 30.07 -23.30 -7.50
N ALA A 374 29.46 -22.50 -8.37
CA ALA A 374 29.82 -21.12 -8.63
C ALA A 374 28.62 -20.20 -8.35
N THR A 375 28.88 -18.97 -7.92
CA THR A 375 27.85 -17.95 -7.70
C THR A 375 27.38 -17.37 -9.03
N ILE A 376 26.06 -17.23 -9.19
CA ILE A 376 25.44 -16.38 -10.20
C ILE A 376 25.13 -15.02 -9.55
N PRO A 377 25.68 -13.90 -10.05
CA PRO A 377 25.31 -12.58 -9.56
C PRO A 377 23.83 -12.29 -9.83
N THR A 378 23.11 -11.83 -8.81
CA THR A 378 21.72 -11.39 -8.86
C THR A 378 21.64 -9.92 -8.40
N PRO A 379 20.58 -9.16 -8.76
CA PRO A 379 20.42 -7.77 -8.30
C PRO A 379 20.35 -7.62 -6.77
N HIS A 380 19.93 -8.69 -6.08
CA HIS A 380 19.86 -8.79 -4.63
C HIS A 380 20.26 -10.20 -4.17
N GLY A 381 20.80 -10.31 -2.95
CA GLY A 381 21.07 -11.61 -2.30
C GLY A 381 19.80 -12.26 -1.73
N ASP A 382 19.99 -13.33 -0.96
CA ASP A 382 18.93 -14.03 -0.20
C ASP A 382 17.83 -14.59 -1.10
N ASN A 383 18.22 -15.63 -1.84
CA ASN A 383 17.40 -16.26 -2.87
C ASN A 383 16.51 -17.37 -2.28
N HIS A 384 15.28 -17.47 -2.79
CA HIS A 384 14.27 -18.41 -2.29
C HIS A 384 13.67 -19.34 -3.36
N HIS A 385 13.53 -18.89 -4.61
CA HIS A 385 12.89 -19.69 -5.67
C HIS A 385 13.48 -19.35 -7.05
N LEU A 386 13.59 -20.37 -7.91
CA LEU A 386 13.94 -20.25 -9.32
C LEU A 386 12.94 -21.01 -10.20
N TRP A 387 12.42 -20.37 -11.25
CA TRP A 387 11.75 -21.08 -12.35
C TRP A 387 12.63 -21.01 -13.60
N ILE A 388 12.88 -22.17 -14.21
CA ILE A 388 13.67 -22.31 -15.45
C ILE A 388 12.73 -22.76 -16.56
N ASN A 389 12.73 -22.09 -17.71
CA ASN A 389 11.90 -22.50 -18.83
C ASN A 389 12.36 -23.88 -19.37
N PRO A 390 11.50 -24.93 -19.34
CA PRO A 390 11.88 -26.27 -19.76
C PRO A 390 12.22 -26.38 -21.25
N GLN A 391 11.71 -25.47 -22.07
CA GLN A 391 12.00 -25.42 -23.50
C GLN A 391 13.25 -24.59 -23.82
N ASN A 392 13.64 -23.64 -22.96
CA ASN A 392 14.85 -22.83 -23.13
C ASN A 392 15.46 -22.37 -21.79
N PRO A 393 16.44 -23.08 -21.22
CA PRO A 393 17.03 -22.75 -19.92
C PRO A 393 17.70 -21.37 -19.78
N ASP A 394 17.95 -20.65 -20.88
CA ASP A 394 18.40 -19.25 -20.80
C ASP A 394 17.30 -18.31 -20.25
N VAL A 395 16.02 -18.69 -20.37
CA VAL A 395 14.88 -17.93 -19.84
C VAL A 395 14.53 -18.43 -18.44
N MET A 396 14.69 -17.58 -17.44
CA MET A 396 14.43 -17.90 -16.04
C MET A 396 13.96 -16.69 -15.23
N ILE A 397 13.29 -16.95 -14.11
CA ILE A 397 12.93 -15.94 -13.11
C ILE A 397 13.39 -16.40 -11.73
N ASN A 398 13.96 -15.48 -10.95
CA ASN A 398 14.45 -15.67 -9.59
C ASN A 398 13.62 -14.83 -8.60
N ALA A 399 13.38 -15.39 -7.42
CA ALA A 399 12.77 -14.73 -6.26
C ALA A 399 13.80 -14.60 -5.13
N ASN A 400 13.91 -13.42 -4.54
CA ASN A 400 14.83 -13.13 -3.46
C ASN A 400 14.29 -12.03 -2.51
N ASP A 401 15.06 -11.66 -1.49
CA ASP A 401 14.61 -10.67 -0.48
C ASP A 401 14.43 -9.24 -1.05
N GLY A 402 14.98 -8.95 -2.24
CA GLY A 402 14.74 -7.72 -3.00
C GLY A 402 13.56 -7.79 -4.00
N GLY A 403 12.81 -8.90 -4.04
CA GLY A 403 11.68 -9.10 -4.95
C GLY A 403 11.98 -10.13 -6.05
N ALA A 404 11.44 -9.95 -7.25
CA ALA A 404 11.68 -10.86 -8.37
C ALA A 404 12.45 -10.20 -9.52
N ASN A 405 13.23 -11.00 -10.25
CA ASN A 405 14.00 -10.55 -11.40
C ASN A 405 14.07 -11.65 -12.49
N VAL A 406 14.03 -11.23 -13.76
CA VAL A 406 13.94 -12.12 -14.93
C VAL A 406 15.25 -12.06 -15.72
N SER A 407 15.73 -13.22 -16.18
CA SER A 407 16.84 -13.34 -17.12
C SER A 407 16.39 -14.00 -18.41
N LEU A 408 16.94 -13.54 -19.54
CA LEU A 408 16.73 -14.11 -20.88
C LEU A 408 18.04 -14.67 -21.47
N ASN A 409 19.10 -14.79 -20.67
CA ASN A 409 20.45 -15.18 -21.11
C ASN A 409 21.19 -16.11 -20.13
N GLY A 410 20.44 -16.85 -19.31
CA GLY A 410 21.00 -17.87 -18.42
C GLY A 410 21.50 -17.35 -17.07
N GLY A 411 21.00 -16.19 -16.62
CA GLY A 411 21.42 -15.53 -15.38
C GLY A 411 22.65 -14.62 -15.53
N ARG A 412 23.03 -14.25 -16.75
CA ARG A 412 24.15 -13.31 -17.01
C ARG A 412 23.75 -11.84 -16.86
N ALA A 413 22.47 -11.53 -17.08
CA ALA A 413 21.85 -10.25 -16.77
C ALA A 413 20.40 -10.46 -16.32
N TRP A 414 19.87 -9.51 -15.55
CA TRP A 414 18.58 -9.58 -14.89
C TRP A 414 17.79 -8.27 -15.03
N SER A 415 16.45 -8.35 -14.98
CA SER A 415 15.57 -7.18 -14.89
C SER A 415 15.75 -6.43 -13.56
N THR A 416 15.38 -5.15 -13.52
CA THR A 416 15.43 -4.33 -12.29
C THR A 416 14.44 -4.80 -11.23
N GLN A 417 14.72 -4.45 -9.97
CA GLN A 417 13.83 -4.56 -8.81
C GLN A 417 13.32 -3.19 -8.31
N GLU A 418 13.81 -2.09 -8.88
CA GLU A 418 13.40 -0.70 -8.58
C GLU A 418 12.09 -0.27 -9.30
N ASN A 419 11.23 -1.25 -9.63
CA ASN A 419 9.91 -1.04 -10.22
C ASN A 419 8.77 -1.79 -9.49
N GLN A 420 9.03 -2.30 -8.28
CA GLN A 420 8.14 -3.18 -7.51
C GLN A 420 7.76 -2.49 -6.18
N PRO A 421 6.51 -2.03 -5.98
CA PRO A 421 6.08 -1.41 -4.72
C PRO A 421 5.75 -2.46 -3.65
N THR A 422 6.69 -3.36 -3.38
CA THR A 422 6.58 -4.47 -2.41
C THR A 422 7.47 -4.30 -1.18
N ALA A 423 8.04 -3.11 -0.97
CA ALA A 423 8.80 -2.76 0.23
C ALA A 423 8.05 -3.14 1.53
N GLN A 424 8.77 -3.71 2.48
CA GLN A 424 8.28 -4.17 3.78
C GLN A 424 8.84 -3.27 4.88
N PHE A 425 7.97 -2.52 5.56
CA PHE A 425 8.36 -1.60 6.63
C PHE A 425 7.92 -2.11 8.00
N TYR A 426 8.86 -2.14 8.96
CA TYR A 426 8.56 -2.51 10.35
C TYR A 426 7.82 -1.38 11.11
N ARG A 427 8.18 -0.12 10.82
CA ARG A 427 7.79 1.09 11.55
C ARG A 427 7.76 2.30 10.61
N ALA A 428 7.06 3.36 11.02
CA ALA A 428 7.14 4.67 10.37
C ALA A 428 7.38 5.79 11.39
N THR A 429 8.24 6.74 11.06
CA THR A 429 8.39 8.02 11.77
C THR A 429 8.15 9.16 10.78
N LEU A 430 7.53 10.26 11.22
CA LEU A 430 7.21 11.42 10.38
C LEU A 430 7.98 12.65 10.87
N ASP A 431 8.25 13.58 9.96
CA ASP A 431 8.58 14.97 10.31
C ASP A 431 7.39 15.92 10.06
N GLU A 432 7.59 17.21 10.36
CA GLU A 432 6.64 18.30 10.18
C GLU A 432 7.03 19.23 9.01
N ARG A 433 7.93 18.80 8.11
CA ARG A 433 8.26 19.58 6.91
C ARG A 433 7.04 19.72 6.00
N PHE A 434 7.08 20.67 5.06
CA PHE A 434 6.05 20.81 4.04
C PHE A 434 6.66 20.65 2.64
N PRO A 435 6.31 19.59 1.88
CA PRO A 435 5.59 18.39 2.33
C PRO A 435 6.42 17.57 3.33
N PHE A 436 5.73 16.78 4.16
CA PHE A 436 6.39 15.99 5.22
C PHE A 436 7.06 14.74 4.63
N TRP A 437 8.06 14.21 5.34
CA TRP A 437 8.75 12.97 4.98
C TRP A 437 8.38 11.82 5.92
N ILE A 438 8.52 10.60 5.41
CA ILE A 438 8.26 9.34 6.10
C ILE A 438 9.57 8.55 6.16
N TYR A 439 9.97 8.16 7.37
CA TYR A 439 11.22 7.47 7.65
C TYR A 439 10.95 6.04 8.16
N GLY A 440 11.74 5.08 7.71
CA GLY A 440 11.73 3.72 8.28
C GLY A 440 12.74 2.77 7.63
N GLY A 441 13.11 1.71 8.38
CA GLY A 441 13.87 0.58 7.84
C GLY A 441 13.01 -0.27 6.91
N GLN A 442 13.48 -0.48 5.67
CA GLN A 442 12.93 -1.49 4.78
C GLN A 442 13.64 -2.82 5.02
N GLN A 443 12.89 -3.87 5.33
CA GLN A 443 13.43 -5.23 5.53
C GLN A 443 14.38 -5.66 4.40
N ASP A 444 15.47 -6.31 4.79
CA ASP A 444 16.55 -6.83 3.94
C ASP A 444 17.20 -5.80 2.99
N ASN A 445 16.92 -4.50 3.19
CA ASN A 445 17.42 -3.39 2.38
C ASN A 445 17.81 -2.19 3.28
N THR A 446 17.96 -0.98 2.74
CA THR A 446 18.33 0.21 3.53
C THR A 446 17.15 0.85 4.26
N SER A 447 17.43 1.60 5.33
CA SER A 447 16.57 2.71 5.75
C SER A 447 16.32 3.69 4.61
N VAL A 448 15.13 4.28 4.58
CA VAL A 448 14.78 5.34 3.62
C VAL A 448 14.02 6.48 4.28
N ALA A 449 14.14 7.68 3.69
CA ALA A 449 13.23 8.79 3.89
C ALA A 449 12.49 9.07 2.56
N VAL A 450 11.16 9.13 2.57
CA VAL A 450 10.29 9.27 1.39
C VAL A 450 9.42 10.52 1.50
N MET A 451 9.32 11.33 0.45
CA MET A 451 8.39 12.46 0.42
C MET A 451 6.93 12.02 0.35
N SER A 452 6.06 12.66 1.15
CA SER A 452 4.61 12.44 1.10
C SER A 452 3.95 12.97 -0.17
N ARG A 453 4.58 13.90 -0.89
CA ARG A 453 4.22 14.38 -2.25
C ARG A 453 5.37 15.15 -2.89
N THR A 454 5.30 15.36 -4.21
CA THR A 454 6.33 16.04 -5.02
C THR A 454 5.73 17.19 -5.85
N THR A 455 6.56 17.79 -6.70
CA THR A 455 6.18 18.75 -7.75
C THR A 455 6.32 18.17 -9.16
N ASP A 456 6.21 16.85 -9.30
CA ASP A 456 6.22 16.15 -10.60
C ASP A 456 4.99 15.23 -10.73
N VAL A 457 4.93 14.40 -11.76
CA VAL A 457 3.86 13.45 -12.09
C VAL A 457 3.61 12.35 -11.04
N GLY A 458 4.46 12.25 -10.01
CA GLY A 458 4.36 11.27 -8.92
C GLY A 458 5.58 11.31 -7.99
N VAL A 459 5.63 10.39 -7.03
CA VAL A 459 6.80 10.12 -6.18
C VAL A 459 7.67 9.06 -6.88
N THR A 460 8.89 9.41 -7.29
CA THR A 460 9.81 8.47 -7.98
C THR A 460 11.10 8.25 -7.18
N GLU A 461 12.08 7.54 -7.75
CA GLU A 461 13.40 7.29 -7.15
C GLU A 461 14.18 8.54 -6.72
N LYS A 462 13.92 9.70 -7.34
CA LYS A 462 14.54 10.99 -6.94
C LYS A 462 13.91 11.61 -5.70
N ASP A 463 12.73 11.12 -5.30
CA ASP A 463 11.86 11.72 -4.28
C ASP A 463 11.94 10.98 -2.93
N TRP A 464 12.86 10.01 -2.83
CA TRP A 464 13.29 9.36 -1.60
C TRP A 464 14.81 9.17 -1.60
N PHE A 465 15.39 8.90 -0.43
CA PHE A 465 16.83 8.62 -0.32
C PHE A 465 17.16 7.67 0.83
N VAL A 466 18.36 7.10 0.82
CA VAL A 466 18.93 6.32 1.92
C VAL A 466 19.32 7.23 3.10
N THR A 467 18.97 6.82 4.32
CA THR A 467 19.25 7.54 5.57
C THR A 467 19.82 6.58 6.63
N GLY A 468 20.10 7.06 7.84
CA GLY A 468 20.74 6.30 8.91
C GLY A 468 20.02 5.01 9.30
N GLY A 469 20.77 4.08 9.88
CA GLY A 469 20.32 2.74 10.28
C GLY A 469 20.36 1.72 9.14
N CYS A 470 19.84 0.53 9.42
CA CYS A 470 19.76 -0.57 8.46
C CYS A 470 18.31 -1.04 8.24
N GLU A 471 18.13 -2.21 7.63
CA GLU A 471 16.83 -2.79 7.30
C GLU A 471 15.77 -2.74 8.42
N SER A 472 16.19 -2.85 9.68
CA SER A 472 15.31 -2.98 10.83
C SER A 472 15.08 -1.68 11.60
N ALA A 473 15.55 -0.55 11.07
CA ALA A 473 15.50 0.74 11.76
C ALA A 473 14.08 1.13 12.22
N PHE A 474 13.99 1.55 13.48
CA PHE A 474 12.90 2.36 14.01
C PHE A 474 13.45 3.78 14.26
N PRO A 475 13.49 4.67 13.26
CA PRO A 475 14.28 5.89 13.34
C PRO A 475 13.67 6.92 14.29
N GLY A 476 14.53 7.57 15.08
CA GLY A 476 14.20 8.77 15.84
C GLY A 476 14.65 10.03 15.11
N VAL A 477 13.81 11.06 15.06
CA VAL A 477 14.13 12.34 14.40
C VAL A 477 13.40 13.48 15.12
N ASP A 478 14.04 14.65 15.23
CA ASP A 478 13.33 15.89 15.62
C ASP A 478 12.38 16.25 14.49
N ALA A 479 11.08 16.13 14.74
CA ALA A 479 10.06 16.32 13.73
C ALA A 479 10.04 17.77 13.17
N LYS A 480 10.48 18.77 13.95
CA LYS A 480 10.49 20.19 13.53
C LYS A 480 11.78 20.57 12.82
N ASN A 481 12.90 19.98 13.23
CA ASN A 481 14.21 20.20 12.61
C ASN A 481 14.92 18.86 12.35
N PRO A 482 14.55 18.13 11.28
CA PRO A 482 14.99 16.77 11.04
C PRO A 482 16.44 16.65 10.52
N LYS A 483 17.36 17.55 10.96
CA LYS A 483 18.75 17.59 10.53
C LYS A 483 19.50 16.29 10.83
N ILE A 484 19.32 15.73 12.03
CA ILE A 484 19.91 14.45 12.44
C ILE A 484 18.81 13.39 12.51
N VAL A 485 19.02 12.28 11.82
CA VAL A 485 18.25 11.05 11.96
C VAL A 485 19.05 10.09 12.83
N TYR A 486 18.46 9.63 13.93
CA TYR A 486 19.02 8.55 14.73
C TYR A 486 18.51 7.23 14.17
N GLY A 487 19.37 6.59 13.35
CA GLY A 487 19.10 5.33 12.68
C GLY A 487 19.39 4.14 13.57
N GLY A 488 18.57 3.09 13.49
CA GLY A 488 18.75 1.86 14.26
C GLY A 488 19.03 0.66 13.37
N CYS A 489 19.59 -0.40 13.94
CA CYS A 489 19.73 -1.70 13.30
C CYS A 489 19.59 -2.83 14.34
N TYR A 490 19.54 -4.08 13.87
CA TYR A 490 19.57 -5.26 14.71
C TYR A 490 20.83 -5.25 15.62
N GLN A 491 20.77 -6.00 16.73
CA GLN A 491 21.81 -5.99 17.79
C GLN A 491 21.99 -4.63 18.50
N GLY A 492 21.09 -3.67 18.30
CA GLY A 492 21.14 -2.35 18.96
C GLY A 492 22.24 -1.43 18.45
N LEU A 493 22.72 -1.66 17.22
CA LEU A 493 23.55 -0.67 16.54
C LEU A 493 22.67 0.56 16.29
N ILE A 494 23.25 1.73 16.52
CA ILE A 494 22.60 3.02 16.38
C ILE A 494 23.62 4.03 15.86
N ASP A 495 23.22 4.82 14.88
CA ASP A 495 23.99 5.88 14.26
C ASP A 495 23.25 7.22 14.33
N ALA A 496 24.01 8.30 14.25
CA ALA A 496 23.52 9.65 14.02
C ALA A 496 23.91 10.05 12.59
N PHE A 497 22.92 10.16 11.71
CA PHE A 497 23.07 10.50 10.30
C PHE A 497 22.63 11.94 10.05
N ASP A 498 23.51 12.76 9.47
CA ASP A 498 23.24 14.16 9.14
C ASP A 498 22.67 14.28 7.71
N LEU A 499 21.47 14.84 7.57
CA LEU A 499 20.78 14.95 6.26
C LEU A 499 21.40 15.99 5.32
N GLU A 500 22.14 16.97 5.84
CA GLU A 500 22.77 18.03 5.04
C GLU A 500 24.10 17.56 4.48
N THR A 501 24.97 17.01 5.32
CA THR A 501 26.33 16.56 4.94
C THR A 501 26.37 15.13 4.42
N ARG A 502 25.34 14.33 4.68
CA ARG A 502 25.30 12.87 4.44
C ARG A 502 26.39 12.10 5.19
N SER A 503 26.89 12.64 6.29
CA SER A 503 27.83 11.96 7.18
C SER A 503 27.11 11.15 8.25
N GLU A 504 27.67 9.98 8.58
CA GLU A 504 27.18 9.07 9.61
C GLU A 504 28.19 8.94 10.76
N ARG A 505 27.70 8.79 11.99
CA ARG A 505 28.52 8.45 13.15
C ARG A 505 27.82 7.42 14.03
N GLY A 506 28.46 6.27 14.26
CA GLY A 506 27.99 5.29 15.22
C GLY A 506 28.00 5.85 16.65
N VAL A 507 26.89 5.67 17.38
CA VAL A 507 26.64 6.21 18.73
C VAL A 507 26.14 5.14 19.70
N MET A 508 26.50 3.87 19.49
CA MET A 508 26.10 2.76 20.34
C MET A 508 26.59 2.91 21.79
N ALA A 509 25.67 2.83 22.76
CA ALA A 509 25.95 3.04 24.19
C ALA A 509 26.99 2.08 24.81
N TYR A 510 27.19 0.91 24.20
CA TYR A 510 28.22 -0.05 24.59
C TYR A 510 28.60 -0.89 23.37
N ALA A 511 29.74 -0.57 22.75
CA ALA A 511 30.23 -1.25 21.56
C ALA A 511 30.42 -2.76 21.80
N SER A 512 29.51 -3.57 21.25
CA SER A 512 29.51 -5.02 21.40
C SER A 512 28.93 -5.66 20.13
N LEU A 513 29.57 -6.72 19.64
CA LEU A 513 29.09 -7.50 18.51
C LEU A 513 28.32 -8.72 19.01
N GLY A 514 26.99 -8.61 19.06
CA GLY A 514 26.13 -9.69 19.59
C GLY A 514 25.78 -10.82 18.60
N LEU A 515 26.32 -10.79 17.36
CA LEU A 515 26.05 -11.83 16.36
C LEU A 515 26.51 -13.21 16.84
N ALA A 516 25.59 -14.17 16.85
CA ALA A 516 25.74 -15.51 17.42
C ALA A 516 26.16 -15.57 18.91
N MET A 517 26.25 -14.42 19.60
CA MET A 517 26.52 -14.35 21.03
C MET A 517 25.23 -14.69 21.81
N PRO A 518 25.25 -15.68 22.73
CA PRO A 518 24.10 -16.01 23.56
C PRO A 518 23.56 -14.78 24.31
N SER A 519 22.24 -14.57 24.29
CA SER A 519 21.63 -13.33 24.80
C SER A 519 21.73 -13.16 26.33
N ASP A 520 22.04 -14.24 27.06
CA ASP A 520 22.35 -14.21 28.49
C ASP A 520 23.75 -13.66 28.80
N GLN A 521 24.65 -13.62 27.81
CA GLN A 521 25.99 -13.04 27.90
C GLN A 521 26.05 -11.56 27.43
N GLN A 522 24.99 -11.06 26.79
CA GLN A 522 24.91 -9.68 26.31
C GLN A 522 24.61 -8.71 27.47
N LYS A 523 25.41 -7.64 27.60
CA LYS A 523 25.22 -6.59 28.63
C LYS A 523 23.87 -5.88 28.46
N TYR A 524 23.58 -5.46 27.23
CA TYR A 524 22.30 -4.92 26.82
C TYR A 524 21.73 -5.83 25.73
N ARG A 525 20.51 -6.31 25.92
CA ARG A 525 19.78 -7.10 24.92
C ARG A 525 18.90 -6.14 24.12
N PHE A 526 18.95 -6.19 22.80
CA PHE A 526 18.18 -5.31 21.93
C PHE A 526 17.26 -6.12 21.02
N ASN A 527 16.08 -5.57 20.75
CA ASN A 527 15.18 -6.17 19.77
C ASN A 527 15.73 -6.02 18.35
N TRP A 528 15.20 -6.82 17.41
CA TRP A 528 15.47 -6.67 15.98
C TRP A 528 15.22 -5.24 15.48
N SER A 529 14.11 -4.63 15.89
CA SER A 529 13.73 -3.24 15.61
C SER A 529 13.62 -2.47 16.93
N ALA A 530 14.77 -2.31 17.60
CA ALA A 530 14.86 -1.63 18.88
C ALA A 530 14.43 -0.14 18.76
N PRO A 531 13.53 0.35 19.63
CA PRO A 531 12.97 1.69 19.49
C PRO A 531 13.99 2.79 19.77
N ILE A 532 13.92 3.85 18.96
CA ILE A 532 14.63 5.11 19.17
C ILE A 532 13.58 6.22 19.23
N LEU A 533 13.67 7.09 20.25
CA LEU A 533 12.76 8.22 20.43
C LEU A 533 13.56 9.49 20.70
N VAL A 534 13.44 10.48 19.83
CA VAL A 534 13.84 11.87 20.13
C VAL A 534 12.71 12.50 20.96
N SER A 535 13.04 13.17 22.06
CA SER A 535 12.03 13.77 22.92
C SER A 535 11.30 14.90 22.21
N ARG A 536 9.97 14.96 22.39
CA ARG A 536 9.12 16.05 21.89
C ARG A 536 9.24 17.33 22.73
N HIS A 537 9.84 17.25 23.92
CA HIS A 537 10.04 18.37 24.85
C HIS A 537 11.44 18.99 24.74
N ASP A 538 12.47 18.20 24.45
CA ASP A 538 13.83 18.68 24.18
C ASP A 538 14.50 17.80 23.10
N PRO A 539 14.72 18.31 21.86
CA PRO A 539 15.29 17.51 20.77
C PRO A 539 16.75 17.09 21.00
N LYS A 540 17.42 17.58 22.06
CA LYS A 540 18.74 17.06 22.50
C LYS A 540 18.64 15.75 23.26
N VAL A 541 17.45 15.39 23.76
CA VAL A 541 17.21 14.16 24.51
C VAL A 541 16.83 13.04 23.54
N ILE A 542 17.62 11.96 23.52
CA ILE A 542 17.32 10.76 22.75
C ILE A 542 17.27 9.55 23.69
N TYR A 543 16.26 8.71 23.49
CA TYR A 543 16.06 7.45 24.19
C TYR A 543 16.27 6.26 23.25
N HIS A 544 16.86 5.17 23.76
CA HIS A 544 17.00 3.92 23.04
C HIS A 544 16.66 2.71 23.94
N GLY A 545 15.79 1.82 23.45
CA GLY A 545 15.29 0.67 24.22
C GLY A 545 16.10 -0.61 24.01
N GLY A 546 16.87 -1.01 25.02
CA GLY A 546 17.38 -2.38 25.17
C GLY A 546 16.51 -3.17 26.13
N ASN A 547 17.08 -4.02 27.00
CA ASN A 547 16.39 -4.51 28.19
C ASN A 547 16.26 -3.43 29.29
N VAL A 548 17.10 -2.39 29.20
CA VAL A 548 17.00 -1.14 29.95
C VAL A 548 16.70 0.03 29.00
N LEU A 549 16.13 1.12 29.51
CA LEU A 549 16.00 2.36 28.76
C LEU A 549 17.28 3.19 28.88
N LEU A 550 17.93 3.46 27.76
CA LEU A 550 19.11 4.30 27.66
C LEU A 550 18.69 5.73 27.27
N LYS A 551 19.34 6.75 27.85
CA LYS A 551 19.14 8.17 27.55
C LYS A 551 20.48 8.84 27.23
N THR A 552 20.50 9.70 26.21
CA THR A 552 21.58 10.67 25.95
C THR A 552 21.02 12.09 25.88
N THR A 553 21.88 13.08 26.12
CA THR A 553 21.62 14.53 25.99
C THR A 553 22.66 15.26 25.13
N ASP A 554 23.62 14.52 24.57
CA ASP A 554 24.81 15.06 23.89
C ASP A 554 25.00 14.46 22.47
N GLY A 555 23.90 13.97 21.88
CA GLY A 555 23.91 13.31 20.58
C GLY A 555 24.57 11.93 20.59
N GLY A 556 24.51 11.22 21.72
CA GLY A 556 25.00 9.85 21.86
C GLY A 556 26.52 9.73 22.06
N ASN A 557 27.19 10.76 22.55
CA ASN A 557 28.57 10.65 23.02
C ASN A 557 28.63 9.91 24.36
N ALA A 558 27.67 10.19 25.25
CA ALA A 558 27.45 9.47 26.48
C ALA A 558 25.99 9.01 26.60
N TRP A 559 25.81 7.82 27.21
CA TRP A 559 24.51 7.23 27.48
C TRP A 559 24.40 6.80 28.94
N THR A 560 23.28 7.15 29.55
CA THR A 560 22.91 6.75 30.91
C THR A 560 21.76 5.76 30.85
N ALA A 561 21.90 4.61 31.51
CA ALA A 561 20.75 3.73 31.76
C ALA A 561 19.85 4.38 32.83
N ILE A 562 18.64 4.77 32.44
CA ILE A 562 17.65 5.43 33.30
C ILE A 562 16.56 4.45 33.77
N SER A 563 16.87 3.16 33.81
CA SER A 563 15.99 2.12 34.34
C SER A 563 16.79 0.89 34.79
N PRO A 564 16.22 0.03 35.66
CA PRO A 564 16.66 -1.36 35.77
C PRO A 564 16.30 -2.14 34.49
N ASP A 565 16.55 -3.46 34.47
CA ASP A 565 15.96 -4.34 33.45
C ASP A 565 14.43 -4.31 33.62
N LEU A 566 13.72 -3.80 32.61
CA LEU A 566 12.27 -3.57 32.66
C LEU A 566 11.45 -4.77 32.15
N THR A 567 12.12 -5.88 31.81
CA THR A 567 11.55 -7.07 31.18
C THR A 567 11.29 -8.17 32.23
N ARG A 568 10.72 -9.32 31.84
CA ARG A 568 10.60 -10.49 32.73
C ARG A 568 11.95 -11.12 33.03
N ASN A 569 12.93 -10.96 32.13
CA ASN A 569 14.29 -11.52 32.22
C ASN A 569 14.28 -13.03 32.62
N ASP A 570 13.36 -13.81 32.02
CA ASP A 570 13.24 -15.24 32.28
C ASP A 570 14.49 -15.96 31.76
N ARG A 571 15.34 -16.41 32.68
CA ARG A 571 16.62 -17.06 32.37
C ARG A 571 16.51 -18.34 31.56
N LYS A 572 15.31 -18.89 31.35
CA LYS A 572 15.05 -20.04 30.47
C LYS A 572 14.80 -19.64 29.00
N LYS A 573 14.71 -18.34 28.71
CA LYS A 573 14.34 -17.75 27.40
C LYS A 573 15.39 -16.75 26.91
N VAL A 574 16.59 -16.81 27.48
CA VAL A 574 17.80 -16.09 27.04
C VAL A 574 18.93 -17.12 26.91
N GLY A 575 19.81 -16.94 25.94
CA GLY A 575 20.79 -17.95 25.54
C GLY A 575 20.98 -18.00 24.02
N ALA A 576 21.27 -19.19 23.49
CA ALA A 576 21.42 -19.43 22.05
C ALA A 576 20.06 -19.37 21.32
N GLY A 577 20.04 -18.78 20.12
CA GLY A 577 18.81 -18.53 19.36
C GLY A 577 18.32 -19.72 18.52
N GLY A 578 19.11 -20.76 18.27
CA GLY A 578 18.61 -21.92 17.52
C GLY A 578 19.39 -23.22 17.67
N GLY A 579 18.84 -24.28 17.08
CA GLY A 579 19.44 -25.62 17.02
C GLY A 579 18.44 -26.69 16.58
N PRO A 580 18.79 -27.99 16.66
CA PRO A 580 20.07 -28.53 17.13
C PRO A 580 21.23 -28.39 16.14
N TYR A 581 20.97 -28.22 14.83
CA TYR A 581 22.01 -28.27 13.80
C TYR A 581 22.60 -26.90 13.45
N THR A 582 21.75 -25.93 13.10
CA THR A 582 22.16 -24.55 12.82
C THR A 582 21.69 -23.64 13.95
N ASN A 583 22.61 -22.92 14.60
CA ASN A 583 22.24 -21.81 15.48
C ASN A 583 21.70 -20.64 14.65
N GLU A 584 20.63 -20.01 15.11
CA GLU A 584 20.22 -18.70 14.61
C GLU A 584 20.76 -17.62 15.55
N GLY A 585 21.41 -16.61 14.98
CA GLY A 585 22.23 -15.66 15.73
C GLY A 585 22.22 -14.24 15.19
N ALA A 586 21.35 -13.92 14.21
CA ALA A 586 21.25 -12.56 13.66
C ALA A 586 20.68 -11.57 14.68
N GLY A 587 19.81 -12.02 15.59
CA GLY A 587 19.29 -11.22 16.70
C GLY A 587 17.76 -11.21 16.87
N GLY A 588 17.02 -11.90 16.00
CA GLY A 588 15.55 -11.95 16.11
C GLY A 588 15.04 -12.68 17.36
N GLU A 589 15.86 -13.60 17.88
CA GLU A 589 15.61 -14.48 19.01
C GLU A 589 16.10 -13.86 20.33
N VAL A 590 16.64 -12.65 20.29
CA VAL A 590 16.97 -11.88 21.49
C VAL A 590 15.65 -11.42 22.11
N TYR A 591 15.33 -11.99 23.27
CA TYR A 591 14.04 -11.84 23.96
C TYR A 591 14.21 -11.27 25.36
N GLY A 592 13.15 -10.71 25.92
CA GLY A 592 13.23 -9.88 27.12
C GLY A 592 13.93 -8.57 26.79
N THR A 593 13.29 -7.79 25.91
CA THR A 593 13.73 -6.48 25.39
C THR A 593 12.59 -5.48 25.36
N ILE A 594 12.89 -4.19 25.48
CA ILE A 594 11.94 -3.09 25.25
C ILE A 594 11.65 -3.01 23.74
N PHE A 595 10.36 -3.03 23.41
CA PHE A 595 9.85 -3.09 22.05
C PHE A 595 9.20 -1.77 21.59
N TYR A 596 8.77 -0.94 22.54
CA TYR A 596 8.23 0.40 22.27
C TYR A 596 8.57 1.36 23.41
N VAL A 597 8.81 2.63 23.08
CA VAL A 597 9.01 3.74 24.02
C VAL A 597 8.06 4.86 23.61
N ALA A 598 7.35 5.45 24.57
CA ALA A 598 6.45 6.57 24.34
C ALA A 598 6.64 7.64 25.41
N GLU A 599 6.57 8.92 25.00
CA GLU A 599 6.67 10.09 25.87
C GLU A 599 5.36 10.87 25.82
N SER A 600 4.87 11.30 26.99
CA SER A 600 3.61 12.04 27.11
C SER A 600 3.71 13.43 26.48
N ALA A 601 2.75 13.78 25.63
CA ALA A 601 2.57 15.14 25.10
C ALA A 601 2.30 16.18 26.19
N GLN A 602 1.58 15.77 27.23
CA GLN A 602 0.99 16.66 28.23
C GLN A 602 1.87 16.82 29.48
N GLU A 603 2.89 15.98 29.64
CA GLU A 603 3.71 15.88 30.85
C GLU A 603 5.17 15.53 30.50
N PRO A 604 6.12 16.49 30.57
CA PRO A 604 7.54 16.15 30.41
C PRO A 604 7.98 15.16 31.50
N ASN A 605 8.96 14.32 31.18
CA ASN A 605 9.48 13.25 32.05
C ASN A 605 8.50 12.10 32.38
N VAL A 606 7.28 12.08 31.81
CA VAL A 606 6.40 10.91 31.84
C VAL A 606 6.68 10.04 30.61
N LEU A 607 7.34 8.90 30.85
CA LEU A 607 7.70 7.92 29.82
C LEU A 607 7.02 6.58 30.10
N TRP A 608 6.65 5.89 29.04
CA TRP A 608 6.15 4.52 29.08
C TRP A 608 6.99 3.64 28.18
N VAL A 609 7.19 2.39 28.59
CA VAL A 609 7.79 1.37 27.74
C VAL A 609 6.95 0.10 27.73
N THR A 610 7.05 -0.63 26.63
CA THR A 610 6.49 -1.99 26.49
C THR A 610 7.59 -2.96 26.09
N THR A 611 7.41 -4.25 26.40
CA THR A 611 8.41 -5.29 26.12
C THR A 611 7.89 -6.39 25.20
N ASP A 612 8.82 -7.12 24.58
CA ASP A 612 8.52 -8.29 23.74
C ASP A 612 7.99 -9.51 24.52
N ASP A 613 8.25 -9.57 25.83
CA ASP A 613 7.65 -10.49 26.79
C ASP A 613 6.38 -9.96 27.48
N GLY A 614 5.90 -8.80 27.05
CA GLY A 614 4.54 -8.34 27.27
C GLY A 614 4.29 -7.59 28.57
N LEU A 615 5.34 -7.00 29.15
CA LEU A 615 5.21 -6.05 30.24
C LEU A 615 4.91 -4.64 29.72
N VAL A 616 4.24 -3.84 30.55
CA VAL A 616 4.06 -2.40 30.38
C VAL A 616 4.54 -1.71 31.64
N GLN A 617 5.37 -0.68 31.48
CA GLN A 617 6.05 0.02 32.57
C GLN A 617 5.90 1.54 32.36
N VAL A 618 5.75 2.29 33.45
CA VAL A 618 5.64 3.76 33.43
C VAL A 618 6.62 4.39 34.43
N THR A 619 7.24 5.49 34.04
CA THR A 619 7.92 6.44 34.94
C THR A 619 7.22 7.80 34.84
N ARG A 620 7.23 8.56 35.93
CA ARG A 620 6.68 9.93 36.00
C ARG A 620 7.68 10.96 36.53
N ASP A 621 8.95 10.55 36.66
CA ASP A 621 10.05 11.31 37.24
C ASP A 621 11.32 11.24 36.38
N GLY A 622 11.18 10.93 35.08
CA GLY A 622 12.29 10.92 34.12
C GLY A 622 13.17 9.68 34.19
N GLY A 623 12.70 8.61 34.85
CA GLY A 623 13.39 7.33 35.01
C GLY A 623 14.01 7.11 36.38
N ALA A 624 13.82 8.01 37.35
CA ALA A 624 14.30 7.80 38.72
C ALA A 624 13.54 6.66 39.43
N SER A 625 12.26 6.47 39.10
CA SER A 625 11.47 5.30 39.50
C SER A 625 10.58 4.78 38.36
N TRP A 626 10.30 3.47 38.38
CA TRP A 626 9.49 2.77 37.40
C TRP A 626 8.43 1.90 38.07
N GLN A 627 7.22 1.92 37.54
CA GLN A 627 6.10 1.11 37.99
C GLN A 627 5.67 0.15 36.89
N ASN A 628 5.60 -1.15 37.22
CA ASN A 628 5.00 -2.15 36.35
C ASN A 628 3.46 -2.01 36.41
N VAL A 629 2.87 -1.72 35.27
CA VAL A 629 1.43 -1.46 35.08
C VAL A 629 0.83 -2.42 34.05
N THR A 630 1.41 -3.61 33.93
CA THR A 630 0.98 -4.65 32.98
C THR A 630 -0.45 -5.12 33.27
N PRO A 631 -1.35 -5.22 32.27
CA PRO A 631 -2.70 -5.74 32.45
C PRO A 631 -2.72 -7.14 33.07
N ALA A 632 -3.43 -7.30 34.20
CA ALA A 632 -3.56 -8.59 34.87
C ALA A 632 -4.25 -9.63 33.96
N GLY A 633 -3.82 -10.89 34.04
CA GLY A 633 -4.44 -12.00 33.29
C GLY A 633 -4.13 -12.07 31.79
N LEU A 634 -3.45 -11.07 31.20
CA LEU A 634 -3.09 -11.04 29.77
C LEU A 634 -2.07 -12.13 29.40
N GLY A 635 -1.17 -12.47 30.33
CA GLY A 635 -0.11 -13.46 30.17
C GLY A 635 1.11 -12.91 29.41
N GLU A 636 1.89 -13.82 28.84
CA GLU A 636 3.02 -13.48 27.96
C GLU A 636 2.54 -13.27 26.51
N GLY A 637 3.22 -12.40 25.77
CA GLY A 637 2.86 -11.94 24.43
C GLY A 637 3.64 -10.67 24.08
N LEU A 638 3.50 -10.19 22.85
CA LEU A 638 4.20 -9.01 22.36
C LEU A 638 3.35 -7.76 22.57
N ALA A 639 3.81 -6.82 23.40
CA ALA A 639 3.20 -5.51 23.56
C ALA A 639 3.71 -4.57 22.43
N ASN A 640 3.12 -4.72 21.25
CA ASN A 640 3.70 -4.33 19.95
C ASN A 640 3.75 -2.80 19.71
N ALA A 641 2.75 -2.07 20.20
CA ALA A 641 2.70 -0.61 20.14
C ALA A 641 1.87 -0.05 21.30
N LEU A 642 2.34 1.06 21.86
CA LEU A 642 1.63 1.87 22.83
C LEU A 642 1.38 3.26 22.22
N ASP A 643 0.24 3.86 22.56
CA ASP A 643 -0.09 5.24 22.22
C ASP A 643 -0.54 5.97 23.48
N LEU A 644 0.05 7.13 23.77
CA LEU A 644 -0.31 7.96 24.92
C LEU A 644 -1.24 9.06 24.45
N SER A 645 -2.32 9.31 25.19
CA SER A 645 -3.35 10.24 24.76
C SER A 645 -2.81 11.67 24.65
N GLU A 646 -3.11 12.32 23.53
CA GLU A 646 -2.87 13.75 23.34
C GLU A 646 -3.92 14.60 24.11
N HIS A 647 -5.05 13.99 24.50
CA HIS A 647 -6.21 14.68 25.10
C HIS A 647 -6.36 14.48 26.62
N ALA A 648 -5.90 13.37 27.19
CA ALA A 648 -6.08 13.07 28.61
C ALA A 648 -4.85 12.43 29.29
N LYS A 649 -4.31 13.11 30.31
CA LYS A 649 -3.23 12.58 31.16
C LYS A 649 -3.55 11.19 31.72
N GLY A 650 -2.56 10.32 31.76
CA GLY A 650 -2.71 8.95 32.26
C GLY A 650 -3.53 8.00 31.38
N THR A 651 -4.04 8.46 30.23
CA THR A 651 -4.72 7.61 29.25
C THR A 651 -3.73 7.05 28.23
N ALA A 652 -3.82 5.75 28.00
CA ALA A 652 -2.99 5.04 27.02
C ALA A 652 -3.76 3.90 26.34
N TYR A 653 -3.43 3.65 25.08
CA TYR A 653 -3.96 2.58 24.24
C TYR A 653 -2.83 1.60 23.89
N LEU A 654 -3.09 0.31 24.04
CA LEU A 654 -2.12 -0.76 23.86
C LEU A 654 -2.58 -1.73 22.77
N ALA A 655 -1.78 -1.89 21.73
CA ALA A 655 -1.85 -3.01 20.80
C ALA A 655 -0.99 -4.15 21.34
N PHE A 656 -1.65 -5.23 21.76
CA PHE A 656 -1.00 -6.44 22.26
C PHE A 656 -1.25 -7.60 21.31
N THR A 657 -0.31 -8.53 21.19
CA THR A 657 -0.47 -9.65 20.25
C THR A 657 0.19 -10.93 20.71
N LYS A 658 -0.46 -12.05 20.42
CA LYS A 658 -0.07 -13.39 20.89
C LYS A 658 0.12 -14.38 19.75
N TYR A 659 0.26 -13.89 18.51
CA TYR A 659 0.43 -14.73 17.32
C TYR A 659 1.65 -15.65 17.41
N LYS A 660 2.74 -15.20 18.06
CA LYS A 660 3.94 -16.02 18.33
C LYS A 660 3.70 -17.19 19.31
N PHE A 661 2.53 -17.23 19.94
CA PHE A 661 2.04 -18.28 20.83
C PHE A 661 0.77 -18.96 20.24
N ASP A 662 0.54 -18.84 18.92
CA ASP A 662 -0.58 -19.41 18.16
C ASP A 662 -1.98 -18.86 18.56
N ASP A 663 -2.05 -17.72 19.28
CA ASP A 663 -3.29 -17.02 19.66
C ASP A 663 -3.47 -15.74 18.83
N ASN A 664 -4.45 -15.77 17.91
CA ASN A 664 -4.68 -14.74 16.89
C ASN A 664 -5.70 -13.67 17.30
N ARG A 665 -6.15 -13.63 18.56
CA ARG A 665 -7.17 -12.67 19.01
C ARG A 665 -6.66 -11.20 18.94
N PRO A 666 -7.53 -10.23 18.62
CA PRO A 666 -7.15 -8.86 18.30
C PRO A 666 -6.98 -7.99 19.56
N TYR A 667 -6.06 -8.30 20.48
CA TYR A 667 -6.01 -7.60 21.78
C TYR A 667 -5.71 -6.09 21.65
N VAL A 668 -6.73 -5.26 21.90
CA VAL A 668 -6.62 -3.81 22.03
C VAL A 668 -7.12 -3.42 23.41
N LEU A 669 -6.27 -2.75 24.20
CA LEU A 669 -6.56 -2.39 25.58
C LEU A 669 -6.48 -0.88 25.79
N LYS A 670 -7.27 -0.37 26.72
CA LYS A 670 -7.24 1.02 27.19
C LYS A 670 -7.04 1.09 28.69
N THR A 671 -6.27 2.07 29.14
CA THR A 671 -6.25 2.59 30.52
C THR A 671 -6.51 4.11 30.52
N SER A 672 -7.00 4.65 31.64
CA SER A 672 -7.17 6.10 31.87
C SER A 672 -6.66 6.56 33.24
N ASP A 673 -5.88 5.73 33.95
CA ASP A 673 -5.45 5.97 35.33
C ASP A 673 -3.96 5.68 35.57
N TYR A 674 -3.15 5.83 34.51
CA TYR A 674 -1.74 5.41 34.43
C TYR A 674 -1.55 3.89 34.58
N GLY A 675 -2.46 3.09 34.02
CA GLY A 675 -2.32 1.63 33.92
C GLY A 675 -2.64 0.87 35.21
N LYS A 676 -3.28 1.50 36.19
CA LYS A 676 -3.78 0.82 37.40
C LYS A 676 -4.97 -0.08 37.05
N THR A 677 -5.80 0.34 36.11
CA THR A 677 -6.88 -0.45 35.52
C THR A 677 -6.78 -0.47 33.99
N TRP A 678 -7.20 -1.60 33.40
CA TRP A 678 -7.22 -1.81 31.96
C TRP A 678 -8.52 -2.48 31.54
N SER A 679 -9.08 -2.03 30.42
CA SER A 679 -10.26 -2.62 29.78
C SER A 679 -9.92 -3.06 28.37
N ARG A 680 -10.51 -4.16 27.90
CA ARG A 680 -10.43 -4.56 26.49
C ARG A 680 -11.45 -3.80 25.66
N ILE A 681 -10.98 -3.22 24.57
CA ILE A 681 -11.73 -2.39 23.62
C ILE A 681 -11.64 -2.94 22.19
N ASP A 682 -11.45 -4.25 22.05
CA ASP A 682 -11.30 -4.95 20.76
C ASP A 682 -12.58 -5.61 20.22
N ALA A 683 -13.70 -5.47 20.93
CA ALA A 683 -14.94 -6.14 20.61
C ALA A 683 -15.48 -5.70 19.23
N GLY A 684 -15.65 -6.65 18.31
CA GLY A 684 -16.07 -6.41 16.93
C GLY A 684 -14.93 -6.26 15.91
N LEU A 685 -13.67 -6.32 16.32
CA LEU A 685 -12.55 -6.58 15.40
C LEU A 685 -12.55 -8.06 14.95
N PRO A 686 -12.04 -8.38 13.75
CA PRO A 686 -11.88 -9.77 13.32
C PRO A 686 -10.81 -10.50 14.17
N GLU A 687 -10.83 -11.83 14.19
CA GLU A 687 -9.83 -12.66 14.91
C GLU A 687 -8.45 -12.67 14.21
N LEU A 688 -7.84 -11.50 14.11
CA LEU A 688 -6.54 -11.24 13.50
C LEU A 688 -5.61 -10.51 14.48
N PRO A 689 -4.31 -10.87 14.53
CA PRO A 689 -3.29 -10.15 15.28
C PRO A 689 -3.30 -8.64 15.00
N VAL A 690 -3.54 -7.83 16.03
CA VAL A 690 -3.38 -6.37 15.94
C VAL A 690 -1.91 -6.01 16.12
N ARG A 691 -1.41 -5.07 15.31
CA ARG A 691 -0.04 -4.56 15.37
C ARG A 691 0.02 -3.16 15.95
N VAL A 692 -0.97 -2.31 15.67
CA VAL A 692 -0.94 -0.89 16.07
C VAL A 692 -2.33 -0.38 16.42
N VAL A 693 -2.38 0.51 17.41
CA VAL A 693 -3.51 1.38 17.74
C VAL A 693 -3.00 2.82 17.83
N ARG A 694 -3.77 3.80 17.33
CA ARG A 694 -3.48 5.24 17.43
C ARG A 694 -4.73 6.02 17.79
N GLU A 695 -4.60 7.03 18.65
CA GLU A 695 -5.60 8.07 18.86
C GLU A 695 -5.41 9.22 17.85
N ASP A 696 -6.50 9.84 17.40
CA ASP A 696 -6.42 11.03 16.56
C ASP A 696 -6.02 12.26 17.40
N PRO A 697 -4.91 12.95 17.09
CA PRO A 697 -4.42 14.07 17.88
C PRO A 697 -5.35 15.29 17.89
N ALA A 698 -6.31 15.37 16.96
CA ALA A 698 -7.29 16.45 16.87
C ALA A 698 -8.70 16.05 17.34
N ARG A 699 -8.95 14.76 17.63
CA ARG A 699 -10.26 14.28 18.13
C ARG A 699 -10.12 13.14 19.14
N ALA A 700 -10.34 13.46 20.42
CA ALA A 700 -10.50 12.47 21.49
C ALA A 700 -11.52 11.39 21.12
N GLY A 701 -11.19 10.12 21.39
CA GLY A 701 -12.05 8.96 21.14
C GLY A 701 -12.17 8.51 19.68
N LEU A 702 -11.57 9.23 18.72
CA LEU A 702 -11.35 8.72 17.36
C LEU A 702 -10.05 7.91 17.35
N LEU A 703 -10.17 6.61 17.11
CA LEU A 703 -9.05 5.66 17.14
C LEU A 703 -8.89 4.97 15.79
N TYR A 704 -7.66 4.58 15.45
CA TYR A 704 -7.32 3.77 14.28
C TYR A 704 -6.56 2.52 14.71
N VAL A 705 -6.82 1.38 14.06
CA VAL A 705 -6.17 0.09 14.34
C VAL A 705 -5.66 -0.56 13.05
N GLY A 706 -4.42 -1.04 13.06
CA GLY A 706 -3.82 -1.86 12.00
C GLY A 706 -3.64 -3.31 12.43
N ASN A 707 -4.02 -4.26 11.56
CA ASN A 707 -3.84 -5.71 11.78
C ASN A 707 -3.27 -6.40 10.53
N GLU A 708 -3.17 -7.74 10.56
CA GLU A 708 -2.66 -8.57 9.44
C GLU A 708 -3.31 -8.37 8.05
N SER A 709 -4.43 -7.65 7.95
CA SER A 709 -5.21 -7.53 6.70
C SER A 709 -5.68 -6.12 6.33
N GLY A 710 -5.35 -5.09 7.13
CA GLY A 710 -5.68 -3.70 6.83
C GLY A 710 -5.95 -2.80 8.06
N VAL A 711 -6.87 -1.83 7.89
CA VAL A 711 -7.13 -0.74 8.86
C VAL A 711 -8.61 -0.66 9.28
N TRP A 712 -8.83 -0.45 10.58
CA TRP A 712 -10.12 -0.19 11.22
C TRP A 712 -10.10 1.17 11.92
N MET A 713 -11.29 1.72 12.18
CA MET A 713 -11.49 2.95 12.92
C MET A 713 -12.62 2.82 13.96
N SER A 714 -12.51 3.56 15.05
CA SER A 714 -13.53 3.74 16.09
C SER A 714 -13.79 5.25 16.26
N HIS A 715 -15.02 5.65 16.57
CA HIS A 715 -15.35 7.05 16.89
C HIS A 715 -15.86 7.24 18.33
N ASP A 716 -15.87 6.17 19.11
CA ASP A 716 -16.43 6.07 20.45
C ASP A 716 -15.49 5.31 21.39
N ASP A 717 -14.19 5.61 21.28
CA ASP A 717 -13.18 5.18 22.25
C ASP A 717 -12.98 3.65 22.32
N GLY A 718 -13.14 2.99 21.18
CA GLY A 718 -12.95 1.54 21.00
C GLY A 718 -14.18 0.70 21.38
N ARG A 719 -15.32 1.33 21.69
CA ARG A 719 -16.58 0.62 21.93
C ARG A 719 -17.14 -0.01 20.65
N ARG A 720 -16.82 0.56 19.49
CA ARG A 720 -17.26 0.06 18.18
C ARG A 720 -16.28 0.34 17.05
N TRP A 721 -15.95 -0.71 16.31
CA TRP A 721 -15.05 -0.66 15.16
C TRP A 721 -15.79 -0.74 13.82
N ALA A 722 -15.26 -0.03 12.84
CA ALA A 722 -15.70 -0.05 11.44
C ALA A 722 -14.49 -0.14 10.50
N PRO A 723 -14.59 -0.83 9.35
CA PRO A 723 -13.46 -1.01 8.43
C PRO A 723 -13.13 0.26 7.64
N LEU A 724 -11.87 0.69 7.71
CA LEU A 724 -11.29 1.80 6.94
C LEU A 724 -10.51 1.32 5.69
N GLN A 725 -10.66 0.03 5.33
CA GLN A 725 -9.97 -0.63 4.21
C GLN A 725 -9.97 0.18 2.89
N ARG A 726 -11.17 0.52 2.39
CA ARG A 726 -11.36 1.16 1.08
C ARG A 726 -10.58 0.45 -0.03
N ASN A 727 -9.66 1.14 -0.70
CA ASN A 727 -8.78 0.58 -1.74
C ASN A 727 -7.37 0.24 -1.24
N LEU A 728 -7.12 0.23 0.07
CA LEU A 728 -5.90 -0.37 0.62
C LEU A 728 -5.94 -1.88 0.35
N PRO A 729 -4.85 -2.50 -0.17
CA PRO A 729 -4.76 -3.94 -0.34
C PRO A 729 -4.95 -4.71 0.96
N ARG A 730 -5.21 -6.02 0.87
CA ARG A 730 -5.08 -6.93 2.01
C ARG A 730 -3.60 -7.14 2.30
N VAL A 731 -3.09 -6.47 3.33
CA VAL A 731 -1.68 -6.46 3.73
C VAL A 731 -1.57 -6.27 5.25
N PRO A 732 -0.56 -6.83 5.93
CA PRO A 732 -0.28 -6.49 7.31
C PRO A 732 0.11 -5.01 7.44
N VAL A 733 -0.62 -4.30 8.29
CA VAL A 733 -0.34 -2.90 8.63
C VAL A 733 0.46 -2.88 9.93
N THR A 734 1.76 -2.68 9.81
CA THR A 734 2.74 -2.79 10.92
C THR A 734 2.74 -1.58 11.82
N ASP A 735 2.49 -0.38 11.26
CA ASP A 735 2.43 0.86 12.02
C ASP A 735 1.52 1.91 11.33
N LEU A 736 1.02 2.85 12.14
CA LEU A 736 0.19 3.97 11.73
C LEU A 736 0.76 5.26 12.33
N ARG A 737 0.79 6.35 11.55
CA ARG A 737 1.14 7.71 12.00
C ARG A 737 0.18 8.72 11.40
N ILE A 738 -0.04 9.83 12.11
CA ILE A 738 -0.91 10.92 11.66
C ILE A 738 -0.04 12.15 11.47
N SER A 739 -0.06 12.75 10.28
CA SER A 739 0.70 13.98 9.98
C SER A 739 0.06 15.21 10.62
N THR A 740 0.83 16.28 10.80
CA THR A 740 0.32 17.60 11.21
C THR A 740 -0.66 18.21 10.20
N LEU A 741 -0.62 17.78 8.94
CA LEU A 741 -1.61 18.13 7.91
C LEU A 741 -2.94 17.37 8.05
N GLY A 742 -3.01 16.39 8.96
CA GLY A 742 -4.19 15.55 9.17
C GLY A 742 -4.36 14.46 8.13
N ASP A 743 -3.27 13.86 7.66
CA ASP A 743 -3.27 12.66 6.80
C ASP A 743 -2.86 11.43 7.63
N LEU A 744 -3.46 10.26 7.36
CA LEU A 744 -3.11 8.99 8.02
C LEU A 744 -2.14 8.20 7.14
N VAL A 745 -0.92 7.98 7.63
CA VAL A 745 0.12 7.18 6.99
C VAL A 745 0.09 5.76 7.54
N ALA A 746 0.12 4.77 6.65
CA ALA A 746 0.25 3.36 6.97
C ALA A 746 1.59 2.80 6.48
N ALA A 747 2.38 2.24 7.41
CA ALA A 747 3.46 1.32 7.11
C ALA A 747 2.86 -0.05 6.81
N THR A 748 3.30 -0.68 5.73
CA THR A 748 2.83 -2.01 5.35
C THR A 748 4.00 -2.97 5.16
N GLU A 749 3.75 -4.24 5.47
CA GLU A 749 4.66 -5.33 5.23
C GLU A 749 4.36 -5.93 3.86
N GLY A 750 4.90 -5.35 2.78
CA GLY A 750 4.85 -5.93 1.44
C GLY A 750 4.11 -5.10 0.38
N ARG A 751 3.63 -3.89 0.71
CA ARG A 751 2.95 -2.98 -0.24
C ARG A 751 3.45 -1.52 -0.16
N ALA A 752 4.63 -1.28 0.39
CA ALA A 752 5.23 0.03 0.62
C ALA A 752 4.35 0.97 1.50
N TYR A 753 4.60 2.28 1.49
CA TYR A 753 3.80 3.24 2.28
C TYR A 753 2.52 3.67 1.57
N TRP A 754 1.44 3.81 2.35
CA TRP A 754 0.16 4.34 1.90
C TRP A 754 -0.28 5.53 2.74
N ILE A 755 -0.95 6.50 2.10
CA ILE A 755 -1.51 7.67 2.77
C ILE A 755 -3.01 7.75 2.48
N LEU A 756 -3.81 7.94 3.53
CA LEU A 756 -5.19 8.42 3.44
C LEU A 756 -5.17 9.92 3.71
N ASP A 757 -5.30 10.72 2.65
CA ASP A 757 -5.27 12.18 2.76
C ASP A 757 -6.55 12.72 3.43
N ASP A 758 -6.40 13.78 4.23
CA ASP A 758 -7.47 14.57 4.85
C ASP A 758 -8.50 13.78 5.68
N LEU A 759 -8.20 13.64 6.98
CA LEU A 759 -9.05 13.02 8.00
C LEU A 759 -10.22 13.91 8.47
N SER A 760 -10.41 15.11 7.92
CA SER A 760 -11.45 16.05 8.36
C SER A 760 -12.88 15.47 8.40
N PRO A 761 -13.32 14.61 7.45
CA PRO A 761 -14.64 13.97 7.52
C PRO A 761 -14.81 13.06 8.75
N LEU A 762 -13.76 12.33 9.14
CA LEU A 762 -13.77 11.46 10.33
C LEU A 762 -13.83 12.31 11.61
N ARG A 763 -13.02 13.38 11.64
CA ARG A 763 -12.96 14.34 12.75
C ARG A 763 -14.25 15.12 12.96
N GLN A 764 -15.13 15.22 11.95
CA GLN A 764 -16.41 15.94 12.03
C GLN A 764 -17.64 15.03 12.17
N ARG A 765 -17.48 13.70 12.10
CA ARG A 765 -18.58 12.71 12.09
C ARG A 765 -19.65 12.81 13.20
N ALA A 766 -19.29 12.93 14.49
CA ALA A 766 -20.27 12.70 15.57
C ALA A 766 -21.43 13.73 15.61
N ASP A 767 -21.20 14.95 15.13
CA ASP A 767 -22.24 15.98 15.04
C ASP A 767 -23.10 15.85 13.77
N ALA A 768 -22.60 15.11 12.79
CA ALA A 768 -23.15 15.01 11.45
C ALA A 768 -24.18 13.89 11.25
N LEU A 769 -24.16 12.84 12.09
CA LEU A 769 -25.09 11.69 11.99
C LEU A 769 -26.34 11.82 12.89
N ARG A 770 -26.59 12.98 13.50
CA ARG A 770 -27.78 13.17 14.35
C ARG A 770 -29.10 13.08 13.57
N ASP A 771 -29.06 13.29 12.25
CA ASP A 771 -30.19 13.09 11.34
C ASP A 771 -29.68 12.56 9.99
N ALA A 772 -29.81 11.25 9.77
CA ALA A 772 -29.37 10.59 8.55
C ALA A 772 -30.25 10.88 7.32
N SER A 773 -31.35 11.63 7.46
CA SER A 773 -32.24 12.00 6.35
C SER A 773 -31.76 13.24 5.58
N ARG A 774 -30.86 14.04 6.17
CA ARG A 774 -30.40 15.32 5.61
C ARG A 774 -29.01 15.23 4.96
N PRO A 775 -28.72 16.08 3.97
CA PRO A 775 -27.37 16.22 3.44
C PRO A 775 -26.43 16.89 4.44
N LEU A 776 -25.13 16.69 4.26
CA LEU A 776 -24.08 17.26 5.09
C LEU A 776 -22.93 17.76 4.23
N LEU A 777 -22.44 18.97 4.52
CA LEU A 777 -21.17 19.49 4.01
C LEU A 777 -20.16 19.61 5.17
N PHE A 778 -19.06 18.86 5.09
CA PHE A 778 -17.96 18.97 6.04
C PHE A 778 -17.21 20.30 5.83
N ALA A 779 -16.65 20.88 6.89
CA ALA A 779 -15.70 21.97 6.78
C ALA A 779 -14.40 21.45 6.13
N PRO A 780 -13.98 21.96 4.96
CA PRO A 780 -12.71 21.57 4.34
C PRO A 780 -11.51 21.98 5.19
N ARG A 781 -10.39 21.26 5.09
CA ARG A 781 -9.10 21.77 5.55
C ARG A 781 -8.60 22.90 4.64
N PRO A 782 -7.66 23.76 5.10
CA PRO A 782 -7.01 24.74 4.23
C PRO A 782 -6.37 24.07 3.01
N ALA A 783 -6.62 24.64 1.83
CA ALA A 783 -6.05 24.20 0.57
C ALA A 783 -4.76 24.98 0.28
N TYR A 784 -3.80 24.35 -0.39
CA TYR A 784 -2.52 24.98 -0.74
C TYR A 784 -2.40 25.13 -2.26
N ARG A 785 -1.92 26.28 -2.71
CA ARG A 785 -1.56 26.53 -4.11
C ARG A 785 -0.24 25.85 -4.45
N TYR A 786 -0.31 24.61 -4.94
CA TYR A 786 0.86 23.91 -5.47
C TYR A 786 1.12 24.25 -6.93
N ALA A 787 2.39 24.39 -7.33
CA ALA A 787 2.79 24.64 -8.72
C ALA A 787 2.39 23.52 -9.71
N VAL A 788 2.20 22.29 -9.24
CA VAL A 788 1.80 21.13 -10.05
C VAL A 788 0.58 20.44 -9.43
N ASP A 789 -0.45 20.25 -10.27
CA ASP A 789 -1.66 19.49 -9.95
C ASP A 789 -1.33 18.00 -9.75
N GLY A 790 -1.70 17.45 -8.59
CA GLY A 790 -1.57 16.03 -8.28
C GLY A 790 -2.91 15.28 -8.32
N GLY A 791 -2.93 14.04 -7.84
CA GLY A 791 -4.15 13.22 -7.71
C GLY A 791 -4.58 12.46 -8.97
N ALA A 792 -3.93 12.66 -10.12
CA ALA A 792 -4.13 11.82 -11.30
C ALA A 792 -3.88 10.32 -10.96
N PRO A 793 -4.72 9.37 -11.41
CA PRO A 793 -4.45 7.95 -11.21
C PRO A 793 -3.11 7.54 -11.84
N VAL A 794 -2.31 6.78 -11.10
CA VAL A 794 -1.10 6.17 -11.65
C VAL A 794 -1.49 4.96 -12.52
N PRO A 795 -1.03 4.86 -13.77
CA PRO A 795 -1.27 3.67 -14.61
C PRO A 795 -0.74 2.39 -13.94
N ALA A 796 -1.46 1.28 -14.09
CA ALA A 796 -0.99 -0.01 -13.60
C ALA A 796 0.35 -0.38 -14.26
N GLY A 797 1.32 -0.81 -13.46
CA GLY A 797 2.69 -1.12 -13.92
C GLY A 797 3.66 0.07 -13.94
N ALA A 798 3.22 1.31 -13.70
CA ALA A 798 4.13 2.45 -13.62
C ALA A 798 4.91 2.47 -12.29
N ALA A 799 6.23 2.64 -12.37
CA ALA A 799 7.15 2.68 -11.23
C ALA A 799 7.13 4.03 -10.48
N ARG A 800 5.96 4.48 -10.00
CA ARG A 800 5.85 5.74 -9.23
C ARG A 800 4.67 5.77 -8.25
N GLY A 801 4.89 6.42 -7.10
CA GLY A 801 3.84 6.76 -6.15
C GLY A 801 2.93 7.88 -6.64
N GLN A 802 1.73 7.95 -6.10
CA GLN A 802 0.71 8.94 -6.47
C GLN A 802 0.81 10.18 -5.56
N ASN A 803 0.85 11.36 -6.17
CA ASN A 803 0.73 12.63 -5.46
C ASN A 803 -0.71 12.87 -4.96
N ALA A 804 -0.83 13.50 -3.78
CA ALA A 804 -2.12 14.01 -3.29
C ALA A 804 -2.76 14.97 -4.32
N PRO A 805 -4.10 15.07 -4.40
CA PRO A 805 -4.77 15.98 -5.31
C PRO A 805 -4.31 17.45 -5.20
N GLY A 806 -4.26 18.16 -6.33
CA GLY A 806 -4.04 19.60 -6.35
C GLY A 806 -5.27 20.37 -5.88
N GLY A 807 -5.11 21.29 -4.93
CA GLY A 807 -6.16 22.20 -4.47
C GLY A 807 -6.99 21.72 -3.27
N ALA A 808 -8.25 22.14 -3.22
CA ALA A 808 -9.15 21.94 -2.09
C ALA A 808 -9.92 20.63 -2.19
N THR A 809 -9.86 19.80 -1.15
CA THR A 809 -10.72 18.61 -1.01
C THR A 809 -12.05 19.03 -0.37
N ILE A 810 -13.15 18.59 -0.98
CA ILE A 810 -14.51 18.95 -0.59
C ILE A 810 -15.28 17.65 -0.34
N ASP A 811 -15.61 17.40 0.92
CA ASP A 811 -16.33 16.20 1.34
C ASP A 811 -17.76 16.52 1.77
N PHE A 812 -18.69 15.68 1.34
CA PHE A 812 -20.10 15.78 1.71
C PHE A 812 -20.79 14.42 1.72
N VAL A 813 -21.90 14.34 2.43
CA VAL A 813 -22.70 13.12 2.56
C VAL A 813 -24.11 13.38 2.05
N LEU A 814 -24.63 12.44 1.26
CA LEU A 814 -25.99 12.47 0.75
C LEU A 814 -26.79 11.30 1.34
N ALA A 815 -27.93 11.60 1.95
CA ALA A 815 -28.83 10.61 2.57
C ALA A 815 -29.35 9.57 1.56
N ALA A 816 -29.50 9.95 0.29
CA ALA A 816 -29.95 9.08 -0.79
C ALA A 816 -29.23 9.43 -2.10
N LYS A 817 -29.33 8.53 -3.09
CA LYS A 817 -28.84 8.79 -4.45
C LYS A 817 -29.67 9.93 -5.08
N PRO A 818 -29.02 10.95 -5.69
CA PRO A 818 -29.75 12.04 -6.34
C PRO A 818 -30.65 11.58 -7.48
N ASP A 819 -31.74 12.34 -7.66
CA ASP A 819 -32.78 12.11 -8.64
C ASP A 819 -33.24 13.45 -9.26
N SER A 820 -34.30 13.44 -10.07
CA SER A 820 -34.78 14.64 -10.75
C SER A 820 -35.44 15.67 -9.82
N ALA A 821 -35.95 15.26 -8.66
CA ALA A 821 -36.56 16.12 -7.63
C ALA A 821 -35.53 16.63 -6.62
N ARG A 822 -34.40 15.92 -6.45
CA ARG A 822 -33.26 16.29 -5.60
C ARG A 822 -31.99 16.47 -6.42
N PRO A 823 -31.91 17.50 -7.29
CA PRO A 823 -30.66 17.86 -7.96
C PRO A 823 -29.59 18.22 -6.93
N VAL A 824 -28.34 17.84 -7.21
CA VAL A 824 -27.18 18.16 -6.37
C VAL A 824 -26.22 19.05 -7.16
N ARG A 825 -25.73 20.12 -6.53
CA ARG A 825 -24.71 21.00 -7.10
C ARG A 825 -23.71 21.42 -6.04
N VAL A 826 -22.43 21.43 -6.40
CA VAL A 826 -21.38 22.07 -5.61
C VAL A 826 -20.93 23.34 -6.34
N GLU A 827 -20.86 24.43 -5.61
CA GLU A 827 -20.43 25.74 -6.09
C GLU A 827 -19.34 26.30 -5.16
N ILE A 828 -18.39 27.03 -5.75
CA ILE A 828 -17.40 27.80 -5.01
C ILE A 828 -17.77 29.28 -5.14
N VAL A 829 -17.82 29.96 -4.01
CA VAL A 829 -18.24 31.36 -3.90
C VAL A 829 -17.05 32.17 -3.38
N GLY A 830 -16.75 33.27 -4.08
CA GLY A 830 -15.74 34.25 -3.69
C GLY A 830 -16.32 35.41 -2.88
N GLU A 831 -15.54 36.49 -2.83
CA GLU A 831 -15.98 37.77 -2.27
C GLU A 831 -17.24 38.31 -2.98
N GLY A 832 -18.05 39.10 -2.28
CA GLY A 832 -19.31 39.67 -2.81
C GLY A 832 -20.44 38.67 -3.10
N GLY A 833 -20.20 37.36 -2.92
CA GLY A 833 -21.18 36.32 -3.24
C GLY A 833 -21.10 35.80 -4.69
N THR A 834 -20.10 36.22 -5.47
CA THR A 834 -19.86 35.72 -6.83
C THR A 834 -19.57 34.22 -6.83
N VAL A 835 -20.28 33.46 -7.67
CA VAL A 835 -19.98 32.03 -7.91
C VAL A 835 -18.80 31.93 -8.87
N LEU A 836 -17.62 31.60 -8.34
CA LEU A 836 -16.37 31.47 -9.08
C LEU A 836 -16.27 30.15 -9.87
N ARG A 837 -16.91 29.08 -9.39
CA ARG A 837 -16.85 27.76 -10.02
C ARG A 837 -18.10 26.95 -9.72
N ARG A 838 -18.62 26.23 -10.72
CA ARG A 838 -19.66 25.21 -10.55
C ARG A 838 -19.10 23.84 -10.93
N PHE A 839 -19.57 22.80 -10.25
CA PHE A 839 -19.29 21.42 -10.60
C PHE A 839 -20.54 20.79 -11.21
N PRO A 840 -20.55 20.50 -12.52
CA PRO A 840 -21.73 19.96 -13.19
C PRO A 840 -21.89 18.46 -12.91
N THR A 841 -23.13 18.01 -12.78
CA THR A 841 -23.47 16.59 -12.82
C THR A 841 -23.54 16.09 -14.28
N PRO A 842 -23.58 14.76 -14.54
CA PRO A 842 -23.83 14.23 -15.87
C PRO A 842 -25.11 14.78 -16.52
N ARG A 843 -26.16 15.06 -15.73
CA ARG A 843 -27.41 15.65 -16.20
C ARG A 843 -27.23 17.08 -16.69
N ASP A 844 -26.47 17.90 -15.95
CA ASP A 844 -26.18 19.29 -16.34
C ASP A 844 -25.39 19.34 -17.68
N ARG A 845 -24.47 18.39 -17.89
CA ARG A 845 -23.72 18.25 -19.15
C ARG A 845 -24.60 17.88 -20.34
N MET A 846 -25.56 16.96 -20.15
CA MET A 846 -26.52 16.59 -21.21
C MET A 846 -27.49 17.73 -21.56
N ALA A 847 -27.91 18.52 -20.57
CA ALA A 847 -28.83 19.63 -20.77
C ALA A 847 -28.20 20.85 -21.48
N THR A 848 -26.87 20.98 -21.46
CA THR A 848 -26.15 22.16 -21.95
C THR A 848 -25.38 21.96 -23.26
N GLY A 849 -25.37 20.74 -23.82
CA GLY A 849 -24.60 20.43 -25.03
C GLY A 849 -23.10 20.74 -24.85
N GLY A 850 -22.57 20.38 -23.67
CA GLY A 850 -21.37 20.98 -23.10
C GLY A 850 -20.14 20.98 -24.02
N PRO A 851 -19.36 22.08 -24.04
CA PRO A 851 -18.23 22.25 -24.96
C PRO A 851 -17.08 21.26 -24.75
N PRO A 852 -16.25 21.01 -25.78
CA PRO A 852 -14.96 20.34 -25.62
C PRO A 852 -14.10 21.10 -24.59
N GLY A 853 -13.75 20.44 -23.49
CA GLY A 853 -13.01 21.05 -22.38
C GLY A 853 -13.84 21.42 -21.13
N ALA A 854 -15.15 21.15 -21.11
CA ALA A 854 -15.99 21.40 -19.94
C ALA A 854 -15.45 20.70 -18.66
N ALA A 855 -15.40 21.46 -17.56
CA ALA A 855 -14.94 21.05 -16.22
C ALA A 855 -15.33 19.60 -15.86
N PRO A 856 -14.41 18.77 -15.33
CA PRO A 856 -14.73 17.39 -14.91
C PRO A 856 -15.92 17.42 -13.96
N GLY A 857 -17.03 16.84 -14.41
CA GLY A 857 -18.23 16.71 -13.60
C GLY A 857 -18.09 15.58 -12.59
N PHE A 858 -18.93 15.59 -11.56
CA PHE A 858 -18.99 14.52 -10.56
C PHE A 858 -20.32 13.78 -10.65
N ALA A 859 -20.28 12.47 -10.43
CA ALA A 859 -21.47 11.61 -10.36
C ALA A 859 -21.78 11.35 -8.88
N PRO A 860 -22.65 12.14 -8.23
CA PRO A 860 -22.94 11.98 -6.82
C PRO A 860 -23.61 10.64 -6.51
N VAL A 861 -23.20 10.02 -5.41
CA VAL A 861 -23.74 8.76 -4.86
C VAL A 861 -24.38 8.98 -3.49
N ALA A 862 -25.20 8.03 -3.05
CA ALA A 862 -25.60 7.96 -1.64
C ALA A 862 -24.38 7.72 -0.75
N GLY A 863 -24.39 8.24 0.48
CA GLY A 863 -23.23 8.19 1.38
C GLY A 863 -22.20 9.27 1.08
N HIS A 864 -20.93 8.99 1.38
CA HIS A 864 -19.83 9.94 1.30
C HIS A 864 -19.34 10.18 -0.13
N ASN A 865 -19.24 11.44 -0.51
CA ASN A 865 -18.70 11.93 -1.77
C ASN A 865 -17.49 12.82 -1.49
N ARG A 866 -16.39 12.59 -2.23
CA ARG A 866 -15.20 13.44 -2.22
C ARG A 866 -15.01 14.08 -3.58
N LEU A 867 -14.88 15.39 -3.60
CA LEU A 867 -14.63 16.23 -4.78
C LEU A 867 -13.33 17.00 -4.59
N VAL A 868 -12.63 17.33 -5.68
CA VAL A 868 -11.45 18.19 -5.63
C VAL A 868 -11.68 19.43 -6.48
N TRP A 869 -11.52 20.60 -5.86
CA TRP A 869 -11.42 21.87 -6.57
C TRP A 869 -9.95 22.23 -6.75
N ASN A 870 -9.45 22.17 -7.98
CA ASN A 870 -8.09 22.56 -8.36
C ASN A 870 -7.87 24.09 -8.33
N LEU A 871 -8.57 24.81 -7.46
CA LEU A 871 -8.49 26.26 -7.22
C LEU A 871 -8.77 27.14 -8.46
N ARG A 872 -9.26 26.56 -9.57
CA ARG A 872 -9.58 27.28 -10.82
C ARG A 872 -11.02 27.79 -10.87
N THR A 873 -11.20 28.99 -11.42
CA THR A 873 -12.53 29.53 -11.76
C THR A 873 -13.21 28.74 -12.89
N GLU A 874 -14.48 29.05 -13.18
CA GLU A 874 -15.21 28.53 -14.33
C GLU A 874 -14.47 28.92 -15.64
N GLY A 875 -14.44 28.00 -16.62
CA GLY A 875 -13.73 28.22 -17.88
C GLY A 875 -14.52 29.09 -18.86
N HIS A 876 -13.80 29.73 -19.77
CA HIS A 876 -14.39 30.57 -20.81
C HIS A 876 -15.24 29.76 -21.78
N ARG A 877 -16.17 30.44 -22.45
CA ARG A 877 -16.92 29.84 -23.54
C ARG A 877 -15.97 29.50 -24.68
N VAL A 878 -16.06 28.29 -25.23
CA VAL A 878 -15.32 27.92 -26.45
C VAL A 878 -16.24 27.99 -27.69
N ILE A 879 -15.60 28.16 -28.84
CA ILE A 879 -16.21 28.25 -30.16
C ILE A 879 -16.14 26.85 -30.79
N PRO A 880 -17.27 26.23 -31.18
CA PRO A 880 -17.26 24.91 -31.79
C PRO A 880 -16.38 24.83 -33.06
N GLY A 881 -15.60 23.75 -33.16
CA GLY A 881 -14.76 23.44 -34.32
C GLY A 881 -13.39 24.13 -34.37
N LEU A 882 -12.97 24.85 -33.32
CA LEU A 882 -11.63 25.43 -33.21
C LEU A 882 -10.65 24.56 -32.41
N VAL A 883 -9.36 24.72 -32.73
CA VAL A 883 -8.24 24.20 -31.93
C VAL A 883 -7.49 25.38 -31.30
N TYR A 884 -7.36 25.36 -29.98
CA TYR A 884 -6.84 26.45 -29.15
C TYR A 884 -5.36 26.24 -28.78
N ASP A 885 -4.57 27.32 -28.79
CA ASP A 885 -3.26 27.40 -28.13
C ASP A 885 -3.37 28.23 -26.85
N GLY A 886 -3.82 27.61 -25.77
CA GLY A 886 -3.96 28.26 -24.47
C GLY A 886 -5.05 27.65 -23.57
N PRO A 887 -5.23 28.21 -22.37
CA PRO A 887 -6.15 27.68 -21.37
C PRO A 887 -7.62 27.90 -21.75
N THR A 888 -8.36 26.82 -21.97
CA THR A 888 -9.84 26.85 -22.00
C THR A 888 -10.45 26.72 -20.60
N THR A 889 -9.63 26.50 -19.58
CA THR A 889 -10.00 26.48 -18.16
C THR A 889 -9.81 27.85 -17.51
N GLY A 890 -10.64 28.18 -16.51
CA GLY A 890 -10.48 29.39 -15.71
C GLY A 890 -9.17 29.45 -14.92
N TRP A 891 -8.81 30.64 -14.44
CA TRP A 891 -7.56 30.95 -13.76
C TRP A 891 -7.55 30.51 -12.29
N VAL A 892 -6.37 30.36 -11.69
CA VAL A 892 -6.22 29.93 -10.29
C VAL A 892 -6.45 31.11 -9.33
N VAL A 893 -7.37 30.94 -8.37
CA VAL A 893 -7.73 31.99 -7.40
C VAL A 893 -6.57 32.30 -6.41
N PRO A 894 -6.39 33.56 -5.96
CA PRO A 894 -5.31 33.91 -5.04
C PRO A 894 -5.51 33.31 -3.64
N PRO A 895 -4.46 33.27 -2.79
CA PRO A 895 -4.63 32.99 -1.36
C PRO A 895 -5.69 33.91 -0.75
N GLY A 896 -6.53 33.37 0.12
CA GLY A 896 -7.69 34.10 0.67
C GLY A 896 -8.81 33.20 1.20
N SER A 897 -9.93 33.83 1.56
CA SER A 897 -11.12 33.15 2.07
C SER A 897 -12.18 32.97 0.98
N TYR A 898 -12.72 31.77 0.89
CA TYR A 898 -13.76 31.35 -0.06
C TYR A 898 -14.88 30.62 0.70
N THR A 899 -16.00 30.36 0.05
CA THR A 899 -17.08 29.53 0.59
C THR A 899 -17.42 28.40 -0.36
N VAL A 900 -17.45 27.17 0.15
CA VAL A 900 -18.02 26.02 -0.56
C VAL A 900 -19.52 25.98 -0.26
N ARG A 901 -20.34 25.94 -1.30
CA ARG A 901 -21.80 25.81 -1.21
C ARG A 901 -22.25 24.48 -1.83
N LEU A 902 -22.97 23.68 -1.05
CA LEU A 902 -23.62 22.45 -1.49
C LEU A 902 -25.14 22.70 -1.53
N LEU A 903 -25.74 22.49 -2.69
CA LEU A 903 -27.19 22.57 -2.90
C LEU A 903 -27.72 21.15 -3.15
N VAL A 904 -28.79 20.76 -2.45
CA VAL A 904 -29.42 19.43 -2.56
C VAL A 904 -30.94 19.60 -2.50
N GLY A 905 -31.61 19.61 -3.65
CA GLY A 905 -33.04 19.98 -3.72
C GLY A 905 -33.27 21.39 -3.17
N SER A 906 -33.95 21.50 -2.02
CA SER A 906 -34.16 22.75 -1.29
C SER A 906 -33.11 23.06 -0.22
N ASP A 907 -32.31 22.08 0.22
CA ASP A 907 -31.25 22.33 1.21
C ASP A 907 -30.09 23.11 0.56
N THR A 908 -29.61 24.14 1.26
CA THR A 908 -28.37 24.86 0.93
C THR A 908 -27.46 24.87 2.15
N LEU A 909 -26.29 24.27 2.01
CA LEU A 909 -25.26 24.20 3.04
C LEU A 909 -24.02 24.99 2.59
N ALA A 910 -23.42 25.75 3.49
CA ALA A 910 -22.24 26.55 3.21
C ALA A 910 -21.15 26.31 4.27
N ARG A 911 -19.89 26.23 3.83
CA ARG A 911 -18.71 26.13 4.71
C ARG A 911 -17.60 27.06 4.21
N PRO A 912 -16.86 27.74 5.11
CA PRO A 912 -15.68 28.51 4.72
C PRO A 912 -14.58 27.56 4.22
N LEU A 913 -13.76 28.06 3.32
CA LEU A 913 -12.59 27.39 2.76
C LEU A 913 -11.45 28.41 2.65
N GLU A 914 -10.34 28.13 3.31
CA GLU A 914 -9.12 28.92 3.21
C GLU A 914 -8.22 28.38 2.09
N VAL A 915 -7.71 29.27 1.24
CA VAL A 915 -6.64 28.96 0.28
C VAL A 915 -5.36 29.66 0.75
N ARG A 916 -4.30 28.88 0.90
CA ARG A 916 -2.96 29.32 1.32
C ARG A 916 -1.97 29.24 0.17
N ASP A 917 -0.94 30.06 0.28
CA ASP A 917 0.26 30.02 -0.55
C ASP A 917 1.13 28.79 -0.22
N ASP A 918 2.06 28.37 -1.10
CA ASP A 918 2.97 27.28 -0.77
C ASP A 918 4.00 27.74 0.29
N PRO A 919 4.11 27.07 1.46
CA PRO A 919 5.08 27.42 2.50
C PRO A 919 6.54 27.37 2.04
N ARG A 920 6.83 26.67 0.93
CA ARG A 920 8.19 26.54 0.38
C ARG A 920 8.67 27.80 -0.34
N ASP A 921 7.75 28.64 -0.82
CA ASP A 921 8.06 29.83 -1.62
C ASP A 921 8.44 31.04 -0.75
N ALA A 922 8.93 30.79 0.47
CA ALA A 922 9.32 31.79 1.46
C ALA A 922 10.46 32.73 0.99
N SER A 923 11.20 32.36 -0.05
CA SER A 923 12.25 33.18 -0.67
C SER A 923 11.73 34.30 -1.58
N ALA A 924 10.46 34.25 -2.02
CA ALA A 924 9.89 35.20 -2.97
C ALA A 924 9.27 36.47 -2.30
N GLY A 925 9.84 36.92 -1.17
CA GLY A 925 9.35 38.06 -0.39
C GLY A 925 8.38 37.68 0.73
N THR A 926 7.83 38.67 1.43
CA THR A 926 6.91 38.44 2.56
C THR A 926 5.58 37.84 2.11
N VAL A 927 4.88 37.16 3.02
CA VAL A 927 3.53 36.58 2.74
C VAL A 927 2.56 37.65 2.23
N ALA A 928 2.64 38.88 2.72
CA ALA A 928 1.80 39.99 2.29
C ALA A 928 2.11 40.41 0.83
N GLU A 929 3.39 40.54 0.46
CA GLU A 929 3.82 40.88 -0.90
C GLU A 929 3.41 39.80 -1.91
N ARG A 930 3.62 38.52 -1.57
CA ARG A 930 3.21 37.40 -2.44
C ARG A 930 1.69 37.33 -2.60
N THR A 931 0.93 37.53 -1.52
CA THR A 931 -0.54 37.60 -1.56
C THR A 931 -1.04 38.74 -2.46
N ALA A 932 -0.48 39.94 -2.32
CA ALA A 932 -0.79 41.08 -3.19
C ALA A 932 -0.37 40.81 -4.66
N GLY A 933 0.74 40.12 -4.87
CA GLY A 933 1.19 39.66 -6.18
C GLY A 933 0.21 38.70 -6.86
N HIS A 934 -0.26 37.68 -6.14
CA HIS A 934 -1.29 36.75 -6.63
C HIS A 934 -2.62 37.46 -6.90
N ALA A 935 -3.01 38.46 -6.08
CA ALA A 935 -4.21 39.25 -6.33
C ALA A 935 -4.14 40.03 -7.65
N ARG A 936 -3.01 40.70 -7.94
CA ARG A 936 -2.79 41.40 -9.23
C ARG A 936 -2.80 40.45 -10.44
N ARG A 937 -2.27 39.22 -10.28
CA ARG A 937 -2.35 38.17 -11.32
C ARG A 937 -3.80 37.74 -11.58
N ALA A 938 -4.59 37.57 -10.52
CA ALA A 938 -6.00 37.21 -10.63
C ALA A 938 -6.84 38.33 -11.25
N GLU A 939 -6.50 39.60 -11.00
CA GLU A 939 -7.09 40.76 -11.67
C GLU A 939 -6.78 40.78 -13.17
N MET A 940 -5.50 40.61 -13.55
CA MET A 940 -5.08 40.47 -14.95
C MET A 940 -5.84 39.32 -15.65
N ASN A 941 -5.90 38.14 -15.03
CA ASN A 941 -6.61 37.00 -15.59
C ASN A 941 -8.13 37.24 -15.71
N ARG A 942 -8.76 37.95 -14.75
CA ARG A 942 -10.17 38.36 -14.85
C ARG A 942 -10.40 39.32 -16.03
N ALA A 943 -9.47 40.24 -16.29
CA ALA A 943 -9.54 41.14 -17.43
C ALA A 943 -9.39 40.37 -18.77
N MET A 944 -8.39 39.48 -18.88
CA MET A 944 -8.20 38.64 -20.08
C MET A 944 -9.41 37.72 -20.32
N ALA A 945 -9.99 37.15 -19.26
CA ALA A 945 -11.20 36.34 -19.31
C ALA A 945 -12.39 37.09 -19.95
N ALA A 946 -12.67 38.30 -19.47
CA ALA A 946 -13.74 39.13 -20.01
C ALA A 946 -13.55 39.39 -21.52
N ARG A 947 -12.31 39.67 -21.95
CA ARG A 947 -11.95 39.86 -23.36
C ARG A 947 -12.10 38.58 -24.20
N VAL A 948 -11.71 37.42 -23.67
CA VAL A 948 -11.91 36.12 -24.32
C VAL A 948 -13.41 35.84 -24.55
N ASP A 949 -14.27 36.12 -23.58
CA ASP A 949 -15.72 35.91 -23.71
C ASP A 949 -16.41 36.97 -24.60
N GLU A 950 -15.91 38.22 -24.63
CA GLU A 950 -16.31 39.26 -25.59
C GLU A 950 -15.97 38.87 -27.03
N ILE A 951 -14.72 38.47 -27.29
CA ILE A 951 -14.25 38.01 -28.62
C ILE A 951 -15.04 36.76 -29.06
N THR A 952 -15.21 35.80 -28.15
CA THR A 952 -15.99 34.58 -28.43
C THR A 952 -17.43 34.89 -28.79
N SER A 953 -18.05 35.84 -28.08
CA SER A 953 -19.42 36.27 -28.37
C SER A 953 -19.52 37.00 -29.70
N ALA A 954 -18.52 37.82 -30.06
CA ALA A 954 -18.45 38.48 -31.36
C ALA A 954 -18.25 37.49 -32.52
N VAL A 955 -17.35 36.49 -32.39
CA VAL A 955 -17.19 35.43 -33.41
C VAL A 955 -18.51 34.68 -33.62
N LEU A 956 -19.21 34.33 -32.54
CA LEU A 956 -20.46 33.58 -32.63
C LEU A 956 -21.62 34.44 -33.18
N GLN A 957 -21.59 35.76 -32.96
CA GLN A 957 -22.49 36.72 -33.61
C GLN A 957 -22.18 36.87 -35.11
N LEU A 958 -20.90 36.94 -35.50
CA LEU A 958 -20.48 36.96 -36.92
C LEU A 958 -20.89 35.68 -37.66
N ARG A 959 -20.75 34.51 -37.02
CA ARG A 959 -21.20 33.21 -37.56
C ARG A 959 -22.71 33.19 -37.78
N ASP A 960 -23.49 33.56 -36.76
CA ASP A 960 -24.96 33.58 -36.86
C ASP A 960 -25.45 34.56 -37.94
N VAL A 961 -24.88 35.77 -38.00
CA VAL A 961 -25.18 36.74 -39.07
C VAL A 961 -24.79 36.17 -40.44
N ARG A 962 -23.61 35.57 -40.58
CA ARG A 962 -23.20 34.93 -41.86
C ARG A 962 -24.19 33.85 -42.29
N ASP A 963 -24.57 32.95 -41.39
CA ASP A 963 -25.50 31.86 -41.69
C ASP A 963 -26.89 32.37 -42.08
N GLN A 964 -27.39 33.41 -41.39
CA GLN A 964 -28.65 34.08 -41.75
C GLN A 964 -28.56 34.78 -43.11
N VAL A 965 -27.48 35.52 -43.36
CA VAL A 965 -27.24 36.29 -44.60
C VAL A 965 -27.06 35.37 -45.80
N THR A 966 -26.33 34.25 -45.68
CA THR A 966 -26.16 33.26 -46.75
C THR A 966 -27.51 32.64 -47.12
N LYS A 967 -28.31 32.21 -46.13
CA LYS A 967 -29.67 31.68 -46.36
C LYS A 967 -30.61 32.72 -46.95
N LEU A 968 -30.44 34.00 -46.60
CA LEU A 968 -31.20 35.10 -47.21
C LEU A 968 -30.81 35.32 -48.68
N ALA A 969 -29.52 35.22 -49.02
CA ALA A 969 -29.05 35.28 -50.40
C ALA A 969 -29.59 34.14 -51.27
N GLU A 970 -29.67 32.92 -50.72
CA GLU A 970 -30.28 31.76 -51.38
C GLU A 970 -31.78 31.98 -51.63
N ARG A 971 -32.53 32.41 -50.60
CA ARG A 971 -33.96 32.72 -50.74
C ARG A 971 -34.21 33.85 -51.73
N ALA A 972 -33.43 34.92 -51.68
CA ALA A 972 -33.56 36.06 -52.59
C ALA A 972 -33.33 35.70 -54.07
N LYS A 973 -32.60 34.61 -54.35
CA LYS A 973 -32.42 34.06 -55.70
C LYS A 973 -33.55 33.11 -56.12
N ALA A 974 -34.29 32.55 -55.17
CA ALA A 974 -35.38 31.60 -55.39
C ALA A 974 -36.79 32.24 -55.33
N GLU A 975 -36.90 33.47 -54.86
CA GLU A 975 -38.15 34.24 -54.76
C GLU A 975 -38.62 34.71 -56.14
N ASP A 976 -39.74 34.19 -56.63
CA ASP A 976 -40.34 34.61 -57.90
C ASP A 976 -41.30 35.79 -57.70
N THR A 977 -40.95 36.95 -58.25
CA THR A 977 -41.73 38.18 -58.10
C THR A 977 -42.02 38.85 -59.44
N THR A 978 -43.27 39.29 -59.61
CA THR A 978 -43.75 40.03 -60.77
C THR A 978 -43.40 41.53 -60.71
N SER A 979 -42.97 42.03 -59.55
CA SER A 979 -42.56 43.44 -59.38
C SER A 979 -41.11 43.67 -59.84
N ALA A 980 -40.92 44.54 -60.84
CA ALA A 980 -39.60 44.92 -61.32
C ALA A 980 -38.75 45.62 -60.23
N ALA A 981 -39.39 46.38 -59.35
CA ALA A 981 -38.75 47.03 -58.21
C ALA A 981 -38.27 45.99 -57.18
N ALA A 982 -39.12 45.04 -56.80
CA ALA A 982 -38.75 43.95 -55.89
C ALA A 982 -37.64 43.07 -56.48
N ARG A 983 -37.70 42.75 -57.79
CA ARG A 983 -36.66 41.98 -58.49
C ARG A 983 -35.31 42.68 -58.46
N THR A 984 -35.29 44.01 -58.62
CA THR A 984 -34.08 44.82 -58.51
C THR A 984 -33.55 44.83 -57.07
N ALA A 985 -34.42 44.98 -56.08
CA ALA A 985 -34.08 44.92 -54.66
C ALA A 985 -33.52 43.55 -54.25
N LEU A 986 -34.10 42.45 -54.74
CA LEU A 986 -33.63 41.07 -54.49
C LEU A 986 -32.25 40.79 -55.11
N ALA A 987 -31.98 41.31 -56.31
CA ALA A 987 -30.66 41.20 -56.93
C ALA A 987 -29.59 42.00 -56.17
N ALA A 988 -29.91 43.23 -55.75
CA ALA A 988 -29.05 44.05 -54.90
C ALA A 988 -28.82 43.40 -53.53
N LEU A 989 -29.87 42.82 -52.93
CA LEU A 989 -29.83 42.07 -51.68
C LEU A 989 -28.91 40.86 -51.78
N ALA A 990 -29.02 40.05 -52.84
CA ALA A 990 -28.16 38.87 -53.02
C ALA A 990 -26.67 39.23 -53.16
N THR A 991 -26.35 40.32 -53.88
CA THR A 991 -24.99 40.86 -53.99
C THR A 991 -24.48 41.38 -52.65
N ARG A 992 -25.30 42.17 -51.94
CA ARG A 992 -24.94 42.72 -50.63
C ARG A 992 -24.82 41.65 -49.55
N ALA A 993 -25.62 40.59 -49.63
CA ALA A 993 -25.52 39.43 -48.76
C ALA A 993 -24.19 38.70 -48.95
N ALA A 994 -23.73 38.52 -50.20
CA ALA A 994 -22.42 37.95 -50.46
C ALA A 994 -21.26 38.80 -49.90
N ASP A 995 -21.34 40.13 -50.02
CA ASP A 995 -20.38 41.06 -49.40
C ASP A 995 -20.35 40.96 -47.86
N VAL A 996 -21.52 40.98 -47.21
CA VAL A 996 -21.61 40.83 -45.75
C VAL A 996 -21.14 39.44 -45.28
N ALA A 997 -21.46 38.37 -46.01
CA ALA A 997 -20.97 37.01 -45.72
C ALA A 997 -19.44 36.86 -45.90
N LYS A 998 -18.86 37.59 -46.86
CA LYS A 998 -17.40 37.69 -47.03
C LYS A 998 -16.77 38.46 -45.87
N ARG A 999 -17.25 39.67 -45.58
CA ARG A 999 -16.68 40.55 -44.53
C ARG A 999 -16.81 39.99 -43.13
N THR A 1000 -17.91 39.28 -42.81
CA THR A 1000 -18.03 38.52 -41.55
C THR A 1000 -16.96 37.43 -41.42
N SER A 1001 -16.62 36.75 -42.53
CA SER A 1001 -15.58 35.71 -42.57
C SER A 1001 -14.17 36.28 -42.46
N GLU A 1002 -13.91 37.42 -43.11
CA GLU A 1002 -12.63 38.14 -43.00
C GLU A 1002 -12.41 38.63 -41.57
N LEU A 1003 -13.42 39.23 -40.93
CA LEU A 1003 -13.34 39.65 -39.53
C LEU A 1003 -13.15 38.46 -38.58
N GLU A 1004 -13.89 37.36 -38.76
CA GLU A 1004 -13.71 36.13 -37.97
C GLU A 1004 -12.25 35.64 -38.03
N ALA A 1005 -11.65 35.62 -39.22
CA ALA A 1005 -10.26 35.19 -39.41
C ALA A 1005 -9.22 36.11 -38.74
N THR A 1006 -9.56 37.35 -38.40
CA THR A 1006 -8.69 38.23 -37.58
C THR A 1006 -8.80 37.95 -36.08
N LEU A 1007 -9.89 37.31 -35.64
CA LEU A 1007 -10.15 36.99 -34.23
C LEU A 1007 -9.66 35.59 -33.87
N VAL A 1008 -9.87 34.61 -34.75
CA VAL A 1008 -9.60 33.19 -34.48
C VAL A 1008 -8.93 32.46 -35.65
N GLN A 1009 -8.03 31.53 -35.33
CA GLN A 1009 -7.31 30.74 -36.34
C GLN A 1009 -8.16 29.56 -36.84
N LEU A 1010 -8.81 29.74 -38.00
CA LEU A 1010 -9.73 28.77 -38.60
C LEU A 1010 -9.07 27.57 -39.29
N LYS A 1011 -7.76 27.62 -39.57
CA LYS A 1011 -7.06 26.58 -40.35
C LYS A 1011 -6.62 25.37 -39.52
N ARG A 1012 -6.48 25.51 -38.20
CA ARG A 1012 -5.99 24.45 -37.32
C ARG A 1012 -7.00 23.30 -37.22
N ARG A 1013 -6.51 22.07 -37.42
CA ARG A 1013 -7.25 20.80 -37.29
C ARG A 1013 -6.66 19.89 -36.22
N THR A 1014 -5.37 20.03 -35.92
CA THR A 1014 -4.66 19.34 -34.83
C THR A 1014 -3.92 20.34 -33.94
N GLN A 1015 -3.56 19.92 -32.71
CA GLN A 1015 -2.74 20.74 -31.80
C GLN A 1015 -1.36 21.07 -32.37
N GLN A 1016 -0.84 20.29 -33.32
CA GLN A 1016 0.42 20.59 -34.00
C GLN A 1016 0.31 21.73 -35.03
N ASP A 1017 -0.91 22.12 -35.45
CA ASP A 1017 -1.08 23.21 -36.40
C ASP A 1017 -0.80 24.61 -35.80
N VAL A 1018 -0.50 24.68 -34.50
CA VAL A 1018 -0.06 25.91 -33.83
C VAL A 1018 1.28 26.42 -34.37
N VAL A 1019 2.14 25.54 -34.90
CA VAL A 1019 3.38 25.94 -35.59
C VAL A 1019 3.21 26.14 -37.10
N ASN A 1020 2.12 25.64 -37.69
CA ASN A 1020 1.84 25.73 -39.14
C ASN A 1020 1.12 27.03 -39.52
N PHE A 1021 0.31 27.59 -38.61
CA PHE A 1021 -0.50 28.78 -38.88
C PHE A 1021 -0.33 29.84 -37.79
N PRO A 1022 -0.09 31.12 -38.15
CA PRO A 1022 0.06 32.21 -37.19
C PRO A 1022 -1.11 32.31 -36.20
N PRO A 1023 -0.85 32.68 -34.93
CA PRO A 1023 -1.90 32.96 -33.95
C PRO A 1023 -2.81 34.10 -34.41
N ALA A 1024 -4.08 34.04 -34.04
CA ALA A 1024 -5.03 35.14 -34.17
C ALA A 1024 -5.16 35.91 -32.85
N LEU A 1025 -5.98 36.97 -32.80
CA LEU A 1025 -6.12 37.82 -31.61
C LEU A 1025 -6.47 37.00 -30.34
N LEU A 1026 -7.38 36.03 -30.45
CA LEU A 1026 -7.80 35.20 -29.32
C LEU A 1026 -6.65 34.36 -28.75
N ASP A 1027 -5.76 33.82 -29.59
CA ASP A 1027 -4.60 33.06 -29.15
C ASP A 1027 -3.66 33.92 -28.29
N HIS A 1028 -3.48 35.21 -28.63
CA HIS A 1028 -2.64 36.11 -27.85
C HIS A 1028 -3.24 36.47 -26.48
N TYR A 1029 -4.56 36.68 -26.39
CA TYR A 1029 -5.23 36.85 -25.09
C TYR A 1029 -5.08 35.60 -24.21
N LEU A 1030 -5.26 34.41 -24.79
CA LEU A 1030 -5.06 33.15 -24.09
C LEU A 1030 -3.58 32.92 -23.69
N PHE A 1031 -2.62 33.37 -24.50
CA PHE A 1031 -1.20 33.36 -24.15
C PHE A 1031 -0.88 34.26 -22.95
N VAL A 1032 -1.41 35.49 -22.92
CA VAL A 1032 -1.24 36.41 -21.79
C VAL A 1032 -1.88 35.84 -20.52
N ALA A 1033 -3.10 35.30 -20.62
CA ALA A 1033 -3.75 34.61 -19.50
C ALA A 1033 -2.93 33.40 -19.00
N ARG A 1034 -2.44 32.55 -19.91
CA ARG A 1034 -1.55 31.42 -19.57
C ARG A 1034 -0.31 31.88 -18.80
N THR A 1035 0.32 32.95 -19.26
CA THR A 1035 1.54 33.49 -18.67
C THR A 1035 1.28 34.07 -17.29
N ALA A 1036 0.24 34.91 -17.16
CA ALA A 1036 -0.21 35.45 -15.87
C ALA A 1036 -0.62 34.37 -14.86
N ASP A 1037 -1.15 33.23 -15.32
CA ASP A 1037 -1.54 32.09 -14.48
C ASP A 1037 -0.36 31.14 -14.13
N ALA A 1038 0.74 31.16 -14.88
CA ALA A 1038 1.88 30.25 -14.70
C ALA A 1038 3.10 30.84 -13.94
N THR A 1039 3.34 32.15 -13.94
CA THR A 1039 4.54 32.76 -13.33
C THR A 1039 4.31 33.22 -11.90
N ASP A 1040 5.13 32.80 -10.94
CA ASP A 1040 5.05 33.33 -9.56
C ASP A 1040 5.27 34.85 -9.49
N PRO A 1041 4.70 35.55 -8.49
CA PRO A 1041 4.80 37.01 -8.43
C PRO A 1041 6.26 37.48 -8.28
N PRO A 1042 6.62 38.65 -8.85
CA PRO A 1042 5.77 39.64 -9.52
C PRO A 1042 5.54 39.39 -11.02
N MET A 1043 4.47 39.96 -11.58
CA MET A 1043 4.28 40.01 -13.04
C MET A 1043 5.35 40.91 -13.69
N THR A 1044 5.85 40.50 -14.86
CA THR A 1044 6.79 41.31 -15.63
C THR A 1044 6.07 42.48 -16.31
N ARG A 1045 6.80 43.61 -16.49
CA ARG A 1045 6.28 44.76 -17.24
C ARG A 1045 5.89 44.39 -18.68
N GLY A 1046 6.65 43.51 -19.34
CA GLY A 1046 6.31 43.05 -20.70
C GLY A 1046 4.95 42.35 -20.78
N LEU A 1047 4.52 41.67 -19.71
CA LEU A 1047 3.20 41.05 -19.64
C LEU A 1047 2.07 42.09 -19.52
N THR A 1048 2.25 43.12 -18.69
CA THR A 1048 1.27 44.21 -18.55
C THR A 1048 1.20 45.08 -19.81
N ASP A 1049 2.34 45.39 -20.42
CA ASP A 1049 2.43 46.20 -21.63
C ASP A 1049 1.76 45.45 -22.81
N ARG A 1050 2.02 44.14 -23.00
CA ARG A 1050 1.35 43.35 -24.05
C ARG A 1050 -0.16 43.18 -23.83
N ALA A 1051 -0.62 43.11 -22.57
CA ALA A 1051 -2.06 43.10 -22.28
C ALA A 1051 -2.74 44.41 -22.70
N ALA A 1052 -2.08 45.55 -22.51
CA ALA A 1052 -2.59 46.85 -22.95
C ALA A 1052 -2.61 46.98 -24.49
N ASP A 1053 -1.59 46.49 -25.18
CA ASP A 1053 -1.55 46.45 -26.65
C ASP A 1053 -2.74 45.65 -27.23
N LEU A 1054 -3.02 44.47 -26.66
CA LEU A 1054 -4.12 43.62 -27.10
C LEU A 1054 -5.48 44.31 -26.95
N ASP A 1055 -5.67 45.11 -25.90
CA ASP A 1055 -6.88 45.89 -25.69
C ASP A 1055 -7.05 47.05 -26.69
N VAL A 1056 -5.98 47.52 -27.34
CA VAL A 1056 -6.05 48.42 -28.51
C VAL A 1056 -6.41 47.61 -29.77
N GLU A 1057 -5.76 46.46 -29.97
CA GLU A 1057 -6.02 45.55 -31.09
C GLU A 1057 -7.48 45.04 -31.12
N TRP A 1058 -8.07 44.76 -29.95
CA TRP A 1058 -9.46 44.34 -29.81
C TRP A 1058 -10.44 45.47 -30.12
N ARG A 1059 -10.28 46.65 -29.51
CA ARG A 1059 -11.17 47.81 -29.75
C ARG A 1059 -11.28 48.14 -31.24
N THR A 1060 -10.16 48.17 -31.95
CA THR A 1060 -10.12 48.41 -33.40
C THR A 1060 -10.98 47.40 -34.19
N ARG A 1061 -10.90 46.11 -33.84
CA ARG A 1061 -11.70 45.05 -34.50
C ARG A 1061 -13.16 45.08 -34.05
N ARG A 1062 -13.43 45.42 -32.78
CA ARG A 1062 -14.77 45.59 -32.23
C ARG A 1062 -15.54 46.70 -32.94
N GLU A 1063 -14.91 47.86 -33.15
CA GLU A 1063 -15.48 48.98 -33.92
C GLU A 1063 -15.80 48.58 -35.36
N ALA A 1064 -14.93 47.81 -36.02
CA ALA A 1064 -15.19 47.30 -37.38
C ALA A 1064 -16.39 46.32 -37.43
N ILE A 1065 -16.56 45.49 -36.39
CA ILE A 1065 -17.71 44.58 -36.24
C ILE A 1065 -19.00 45.37 -35.97
N ASP A 1066 -18.97 46.32 -35.04
CA ASP A 1066 -20.13 47.15 -34.72
C ASP A 1066 -20.55 48.03 -35.91
N ALA A 1067 -19.60 48.54 -36.70
CA ALA A 1067 -19.88 49.23 -37.95
C ALA A 1067 -20.53 48.31 -39.01
N LEU A 1068 -20.05 47.06 -39.15
CA LEU A 1068 -20.66 46.06 -40.05
C LEU A 1068 -22.11 45.78 -39.66
N LEU A 1069 -22.37 45.55 -38.38
CA LEU A 1069 -23.71 45.23 -37.87
C LEU A 1069 -24.66 46.44 -37.96
N ALA A 1070 -24.18 47.64 -37.61
CA ALA A 1070 -25.02 48.84 -37.57
C ALA A 1070 -25.29 49.46 -38.94
N ARG A 1071 -24.38 49.32 -39.91
CA ARG A 1071 -24.51 49.92 -41.25
C ARG A 1071 -24.85 48.89 -42.31
N ASP A 1072 -24.00 47.87 -42.46
CA ASP A 1072 -24.09 46.96 -43.60
C ASP A 1072 -25.26 45.97 -43.46
N VAL A 1073 -25.51 45.44 -42.26
CA VAL A 1073 -26.70 44.59 -42.00
C VAL A 1073 -28.00 45.40 -41.93
N ALA A 1074 -27.96 46.65 -41.46
CA ALA A 1074 -29.13 47.53 -41.48
C ALA A 1074 -29.61 47.84 -42.92
N GLU A 1075 -28.67 48.10 -43.82
CA GLU A 1075 -28.93 48.32 -45.24
C GLU A 1075 -29.41 47.03 -45.95
N LEU A 1076 -28.77 45.89 -45.65
CA LEU A 1076 -29.25 44.57 -46.09
C LEU A 1076 -30.71 44.34 -45.66
N ASN A 1077 -31.06 44.71 -44.43
CA ASN A 1077 -32.42 44.59 -43.91
C ASN A 1077 -33.41 45.58 -44.54
N ARG A 1078 -32.95 46.72 -45.07
CA ARG A 1078 -33.77 47.62 -45.89
C ARG A 1078 -34.11 46.95 -47.22
N LEU A 1079 -33.11 46.45 -47.93
CA LEU A 1079 -33.27 45.73 -49.20
C LEU A 1079 -34.13 44.45 -49.04
N ALA A 1080 -34.00 43.74 -47.92
CA ALA A 1080 -34.85 42.58 -47.61
C ALA A 1080 -36.34 42.93 -47.55
N ARG A 1081 -36.69 44.03 -46.86
CA ARG A 1081 -38.08 44.52 -46.79
C ARG A 1081 -38.61 44.96 -48.15
N GLU A 1082 -37.78 45.63 -48.95
CA GLU A 1082 -38.14 46.08 -50.31
C GLU A 1082 -38.29 44.92 -51.31
N GLY A 1083 -37.54 43.83 -51.10
CA GLY A 1083 -37.69 42.58 -51.85
C GLY A 1083 -38.80 41.64 -51.33
N GLY A 1084 -39.51 42.00 -50.25
CA GLY A 1084 -40.59 41.19 -49.67
C GLY A 1084 -40.15 39.99 -48.81
N VAL A 1085 -38.84 39.84 -48.55
CA VAL A 1085 -38.27 38.69 -47.82
C VAL A 1085 -37.94 39.02 -46.36
N ARG A 1086 -37.93 38.01 -45.48
CA ARG A 1086 -37.68 38.21 -44.05
C ARG A 1086 -36.25 38.70 -43.79
N ALA A 1087 -36.14 39.79 -43.02
CA ALA A 1087 -34.88 40.41 -42.61
C ALA A 1087 -34.01 39.49 -41.71
N VAL A 1088 -32.71 39.77 -41.68
CA VAL A 1088 -31.74 39.18 -40.75
C VAL A 1088 -31.96 39.77 -39.36
N VAL A 1089 -32.08 38.92 -38.36
CA VAL A 1089 -32.11 39.35 -36.96
C VAL A 1089 -30.67 39.45 -36.49
N THR A 1090 -30.16 40.66 -36.29
CA THR A 1090 -28.93 40.84 -35.50
C THR A 1090 -29.26 40.48 -34.05
N PRO A 1091 -28.67 39.42 -33.46
CA PRO A 1091 -28.84 39.19 -32.03
C PRO A 1091 -28.28 40.40 -31.30
N ALA A 1092 -29.03 40.96 -30.35
CA ALA A 1092 -28.46 41.94 -29.43
C ALA A 1092 -27.20 41.31 -28.77
N PRO A 1093 -26.15 42.09 -28.48
CA PRO A 1093 -25.06 41.61 -27.64
C PRO A 1093 -25.68 41.03 -26.38
N ARG A 1094 -25.54 39.71 -26.14
CA ARG A 1094 -25.99 39.14 -24.88
C ARG A 1094 -25.22 39.88 -23.79
N PRO A 1095 -25.89 40.42 -22.76
CA PRO A 1095 -25.21 41.20 -21.74
C PRO A 1095 -24.07 40.35 -21.18
N THR A 1096 -22.87 40.95 -21.18
CA THR A 1096 -21.70 40.36 -20.52
C THR A 1096 -22.13 40.04 -19.11
N THR A 1097 -22.22 38.74 -18.80
CA THR A 1097 -22.58 38.30 -17.45
C THR A 1097 -21.32 38.50 -16.63
N VAL A 1098 -21.13 39.72 -16.13
CA VAL A 1098 -20.06 40.06 -15.19
C VAL A 1098 -20.28 39.16 -13.98
N MET A 1099 -19.42 38.14 -13.84
CA MET A 1099 -19.36 37.27 -12.66
C MET A 1099 -18.40 37.88 -11.64
#